data_AF-A0A930ZN04-F1
#
_entry.id   AF-A0A930ZN04-F1
#
_cell.length_a   1.000
_cell.length_b   1.000
_cell.length_c   1.000
_cell.angle_alpha   90.00
_cell.angle_beta   90.00
_cell.angle_gamma   90.00
#
_symmetry.space_group_name_H-M   'P 1'
#
loop_
_entity.id
_entity.type
_entity.pdbx_description
1 polymer ?
#
loop_
_entity_poly.entity_id
_entity_poly.type
_entity_poly.pdbx_seq_one_letter_code
_entity_poly.pdbx_strand_id
1 'polypeptide(L)'
;MPLPEIIKAELLKIDNDKKLLICYSEDYKEKSLIIRYGVSPENSEFNSSIEQFWVGAKLNIIDCAIDDDGYLVPTYIILEPDYLIDASAIAECFQVYLITPLHYFRNKLETIENRSYLLLGNLANYFLDELIFSDDIDKVTFNEAFLNSFKQSPFEYTSCQDIQSDSDFRKFMNNAKQRFDNIKRVIKDDFPKLGINIDNCTLEPSFFSAKYGFQGRLDMLYTHPNTTDASIIELKSGQVPYPSHDKTKIGLNHKVQTYVYRLMIDSVFGRSKHNVNASILYAAANTPGENIRKAILNSVIEKSILNLRNQIIINEYKIIHGKTDSVEELFHTMFQQTRVNQRFPQFYINRINKIELILSESTYIEKTYFYRYIKFISRELYHQKIGDIEYETPTGVASLWNSKFSERAETLDAIYNLSISKIVDSNRDMVINFKREVTGLVNFREGDICIVYPKNNVTDTVLTTQILKGTIVEIRENEVTVRFRYKQKNHHYFNDNPYWAIEHDSLDSSYNNMYKTLYKFITSSKPTKDLLLGIRGPGNSDASNQNNSEDIKHNSDNNSNYINYNINNYPENIITQAISAEDYFLIVGPPGTGKTSIFARRLIEEYYKSHDINIMVIANTNRAVDELCDAINAAFGYTDGLCENYIRIGTELSCADKHRHRLLQNVSEQYIDRESLRETIDQCRIWVSTLASVTSKPELFSLKKFNVAIIDEASQILEPQIIGLLPEFDKFIMIGDHNQLSTIVMQEIVESKITETHLNNLGITDCRDSLFERLLRRCINMNWSNSYTQLTKQGRMHNDIAAFPANNFYTETLLPALTWQTAKWEMSYNNDNSFDKYVATGRNFFISTDNIDLYTQPHKTPTPSHKTAIPSNKINEKEADVVIDLLHSIYRVYNQNNKQINHNSIGIIAPYRNQIALIRDKLMKSSLPDAQNIMIDTVERFQGSQRNIIIMSFCINQPSQLKFLCNMSNDGKVDRKLNVSITRAREQMFLIGNANIMKLQPVYKKLLDFYKDKMIES
;
A
#
# COMPACT_ATOMS: atom_id res chain seq x y z
N MET A 1 -15.81 -24.09 -37.14
CA MET A 1 -15.24 -22.78 -36.74
C MET A 1 -13.82 -23.03 -36.24
N PRO A 2 -12.84 -22.20 -36.60
CA PRO A 2 -11.53 -22.24 -35.93
C PRO A 2 -11.73 -21.98 -34.44
N LEU A 3 -11.04 -22.74 -33.60
CA LEU A 3 -11.05 -22.52 -32.15
C LEU A 3 -10.35 -21.19 -31.84
N PRO A 4 -10.83 -20.40 -30.87
CA PRO A 4 -10.10 -19.23 -30.40
C PRO A 4 -8.78 -19.68 -29.77
N GLU A 5 -7.78 -18.80 -29.84
CA GLU A 5 -6.46 -19.04 -29.26
C GLU A 5 -6.52 -19.27 -27.74
N ILE A 6 -7.47 -18.61 -27.07
CA ILE A 6 -7.72 -18.71 -25.64
C ILE A 6 -9.20 -18.96 -25.42
N ILE A 7 -9.53 -19.98 -24.63
CA ILE A 7 -10.87 -20.25 -24.11
C ILE A 7 -10.84 -19.99 -22.60
N LYS A 8 -11.65 -19.02 -22.14
CA LYS A 8 -11.88 -18.79 -20.72
C LYS A 8 -12.92 -19.78 -20.21
N ALA A 9 -12.59 -20.49 -19.14
CA ALA A 9 -13.41 -21.57 -18.61
C ALA A 9 -13.45 -21.57 -17.08
N GLU A 10 -14.55 -22.03 -16.50
CA GLU A 10 -14.70 -22.26 -15.06
C GLU A 10 -14.85 -23.76 -14.81
N LEU A 11 -14.06 -24.31 -13.89
CA LEU A 11 -14.01 -25.74 -13.63
C LEU A 11 -15.25 -26.21 -12.85
N LEU A 12 -16.05 -27.11 -13.44
CA LEU A 12 -17.23 -27.67 -12.81
C LEU A 12 -16.94 -29.02 -12.14
N LYS A 13 -16.11 -29.85 -12.77
CA LYS A 13 -15.77 -31.19 -12.28
C LYS A 13 -14.44 -31.69 -12.86
N ILE A 14 -13.73 -32.48 -12.07
CA ILE A 14 -12.51 -33.21 -12.47
C ILE A 14 -12.82 -34.71 -12.48
N ASP A 15 -12.51 -35.40 -13.58
CA ASP A 15 -12.55 -36.86 -13.72
C ASP A 15 -11.12 -37.36 -13.91
N ASN A 16 -10.46 -37.73 -12.80
CA ASN A 16 -9.05 -38.15 -12.80
C ASN A 16 -8.84 -39.48 -13.53
N ASP A 17 -9.83 -40.39 -13.48
CA ASP A 17 -9.73 -41.72 -14.10
C ASP A 17 -9.69 -41.61 -15.62
N LYS A 18 -10.52 -40.71 -16.18
CA LYS A 18 -10.57 -40.45 -17.63
C LYS A 18 -9.64 -39.32 -18.08
N LYS A 19 -9.00 -38.63 -17.14
CA LYS A 19 -8.23 -37.40 -17.33
C LYS A 19 -9.00 -36.32 -18.08
N LEU A 20 -10.20 -36.02 -17.59
CA LEU A 20 -11.09 -35.01 -18.18
C LEU A 20 -11.39 -33.89 -17.17
N LEU A 21 -11.40 -32.65 -17.66
CA LEU A 21 -11.95 -31.50 -16.96
C LEU A 21 -13.25 -31.12 -17.64
N ILE A 22 -14.32 -31.00 -16.85
CA ILE A 22 -15.62 -30.54 -17.30
C ILE A 22 -15.76 -29.09 -16.87
N CYS A 23 -15.89 -28.19 -17.83
CA CYS A 23 -15.89 -26.76 -17.58
C CYS A 23 -17.11 -26.07 -18.19
N TYR A 24 -17.46 -24.93 -17.61
CA TYR A 24 -18.37 -23.95 -18.20
C TYR A 24 -17.57 -22.86 -18.91
N SER A 25 -18.08 -22.31 -20.00
CA SER A 25 -17.51 -21.13 -20.65
C SER A 25 -18.64 -20.25 -21.14
N GLU A 26 -18.55 -18.94 -20.88
CA GLU A 26 -19.56 -17.97 -21.34
C GLU A 26 -19.65 -17.88 -22.86
N ASP A 27 -18.56 -18.19 -23.57
CA ASP A 27 -18.54 -18.21 -25.03
C ASP A 27 -19.26 -19.44 -25.62
N TYR A 28 -19.50 -20.47 -24.80
CA TYR A 28 -20.07 -21.77 -25.19
C TYR A 28 -21.27 -22.18 -24.32
N LYS A 29 -22.19 -21.25 -24.06
CA LYS A 29 -23.31 -21.36 -23.08
C LYS A 29 -24.20 -22.62 -23.19
N GLU A 30 -24.24 -23.28 -24.34
CA GLU A 30 -25.15 -24.42 -24.59
C GLU A 30 -24.54 -25.80 -24.31
N LYS A 31 -23.22 -25.91 -24.06
CA LYS A 31 -22.55 -27.20 -23.82
C LYS A 31 -21.46 -27.06 -22.76
N SER A 32 -21.35 -28.05 -21.86
CA SER A 32 -20.17 -28.20 -21.01
C SER A 32 -18.96 -28.50 -21.89
N LEU A 33 -17.89 -27.73 -21.74
CA LEU A 33 -16.62 -28.01 -22.40
C LEU A 33 -15.94 -29.19 -21.71
N ILE A 34 -15.54 -30.19 -22.49
CA ILE A 34 -14.79 -31.34 -21.99
C ILE A 34 -13.36 -31.21 -22.50
N ILE A 35 -12.42 -31.12 -21.57
CA ILE A 35 -11.01 -30.87 -21.83
C ILE A 35 -10.22 -32.09 -21.37
N ARG A 36 -9.43 -32.68 -22.27
CA ARG A 36 -8.58 -33.82 -21.98
C ARG A 36 -7.18 -33.37 -21.59
N TYR A 37 -6.69 -33.88 -20.46
CA TYR A 37 -5.32 -33.67 -20.01
C TYR A 37 -4.54 -34.99 -19.94
N GLY A 38 -3.22 -34.90 -19.73
CA GLY A 38 -2.35 -36.06 -19.69
C GLY A 38 -1.98 -36.66 -21.04
N VAL A 39 -2.19 -35.91 -22.13
CA VAL A 39 -1.77 -36.29 -23.48
C VAL A 39 -0.31 -35.87 -23.65
N SER A 40 0.56 -36.77 -24.14
CA SER A 40 1.99 -36.54 -24.25
C SER A 40 2.42 -36.47 -25.72
N PRO A 41 3.19 -35.44 -26.14
CA PRO A 41 3.84 -34.40 -25.33
C PRO A 41 3.00 -33.13 -25.07
N GLU A 42 1.71 -33.12 -25.40
CA GLU A 42 0.85 -31.94 -25.49
C GLU A 42 0.66 -31.24 -24.14
N ASN A 43 0.18 -31.94 -23.11
CA ASN A 43 -0.14 -31.34 -21.81
C ASN A 43 0.14 -32.23 -20.58
N SER A 44 0.83 -33.35 -20.76
CA SER A 44 1.19 -34.27 -19.67
C SER A 44 2.02 -33.64 -18.53
N GLU A 45 2.75 -32.55 -18.81
CA GLU A 45 3.50 -31.77 -17.80
C GLU A 45 2.57 -31.21 -16.69
N PHE A 46 1.31 -30.94 -17.01
CA PHE A 46 0.36 -30.32 -16.09
C PHE A 46 -0.36 -31.32 -15.16
N ASN A 47 -0.19 -32.63 -15.34
CA ASN A 47 -0.94 -33.66 -14.58
C ASN A 47 -0.90 -33.42 -13.07
N SER A 48 0.31 -33.20 -12.53
CA SER A 48 0.54 -32.98 -11.09
C SER A 48 -0.18 -31.77 -10.50
N SER A 49 -0.40 -30.71 -11.28
CA SER A 49 -1.14 -29.53 -10.82
C SER A 49 -2.63 -29.70 -11.03
N ILE A 50 -3.05 -30.26 -12.17
CA ILE A 50 -4.47 -30.47 -12.50
C ILE A 50 -5.18 -31.35 -11.47
N GLU A 51 -4.51 -32.40 -10.99
CA GLU A 51 -5.04 -33.28 -9.94
C GLU A 51 -5.32 -32.55 -8.60
N GLN A 52 -4.79 -31.33 -8.43
CA GLN A 52 -4.97 -30.48 -7.25
C GLN A 52 -5.86 -29.25 -7.50
N PHE A 53 -6.47 -29.12 -8.69
CA PHE A 53 -7.41 -28.05 -8.96
C PHE A 53 -8.71 -28.22 -8.14
N TRP A 54 -9.49 -27.15 -8.02
CA TRP A 54 -10.76 -27.13 -7.30
C TRP A 54 -11.92 -26.68 -8.18
N VAL A 55 -13.14 -27.13 -7.84
CA VAL A 55 -14.37 -26.69 -8.51
C VAL A 55 -14.58 -25.20 -8.26
N GLY A 56 -14.98 -24.47 -9.31
CA GLY A 56 -15.09 -23.01 -9.33
C GLY A 56 -13.81 -22.29 -9.74
N ALA A 57 -12.70 -23.00 -9.92
CA ALA A 57 -11.46 -22.38 -10.38
C ALA A 57 -11.59 -21.82 -11.80
N LYS A 58 -11.07 -20.60 -12.02
CA LYS A 58 -11.00 -20.00 -13.36
C LYS A 58 -9.80 -20.55 -14.12
N LEU A 59 -9.99 -20.89 -15.39
CA LEU A 59 -8.97 -21.48 -16.25
C LEU A 59 -8.86 -20.69 -17.56
N ASN A 60 -7.63 -20.48 -18.02
CA ASN A 60 -7.37 -20.20 -19.44
C ASN A 60 -6.88 -21.48 -20.11
N ILE A 61 -7.56 -21.86 -21.18
CA ILE A 61 -7.27 -23.03 -21.99
C ILE A 61 -6.72 -22.52 -23.33
N ILE A 62 -5.45 -22.81 -23.62
CA ILE A 62 -4.69 -22.12 -24.67
C ILE A 62 -4.18 -23.11 -25.71
N ASP A 63 -4.27 -22.72 -26.99
CA ASP A 63 -3.81 -23.47 -28.17
C ASP A 63 -4.38 -24.90 -28.19
N CYS A 64 -5.68 -25.01 -28.47
CA CYS A 64 -6.43 -26.26 -28.42
C CYS A 64 -6.54 -26.97 -29.78
N ALA A 65 -6.36 -28.28 -29.75
CA ALA A 65 -6.84 -29.20 -30.78
C ALA A 65 -8.12 -29.92 -30.31
N ILE A 66 -8.82 -30.58 -31.23
CA ILE A 66 -9.93 -31.49 -30.91
C ILE A 66 -9.45 -32.92 -31.20
N ASP A 67 -9.61 -33.82 -30.24
CA ASP A 67 -9.31 -35.24 -30.43
C ASP A 67 -10.44 -36.01 -31.15
N ASP A 68 -10.21 -37.30 -31.41
CA ASP A 68 -11.17 -38.16 -32.11
C ASP A 68 -12.50 -38.35 -31.35
N ASP A 69 -12.49 -38.16 -30.02
CA ASP A 69 -13.69 -38.23 -29.17
C ASP A 69 -14.46 -36.89 -29.13
N GLY A 70 -13.94 -35.84 -29.78
CA GLY A 70 -14.51 -34.50 -29.79
C GLY A 70 -14.15 -33.65 -28.57
N TYR A 71 -13.16 -34.06 -27.77
CA TYR A 71 -12.70 -33.31 -26.60
C TYR A 71 -11.58 -32.33 -26.95
N LEU A 72 -11.50 -31.24 -26.19
CA LEU A 72 -10.45 -30.24 -26.35
C LEU A 72 -9.15 -30.74 -25.73
N VAL A 73 -8.06 -30.74 -26.50
CA VAL A 73 -6.70 -31.05 -26.06
C VAL A 73 -5.87 -29.77 -26.11
N PRO A 74 -5.71 -29.04 -24.99
CA PRO A 74 -4.95 -27.80 -24.95
C PRO A 74 -3.45 -28.06 -24.88
N THR A 75 -2.67 -27.10 -25.38
CA THR A 75 -1.21 -27.07 -25.17
C THR A 75 -0.86 -26.54 -23.78
N TYR A 76 -1.61 -25.54 -23.29
CA TYR A 76 -1.41 -24.96 -21.97
C TYR A 76 -2.73 -24.83 -21.21
N ILE A 77 -2.67 -25.12 -19.90
CA ILE A 77 -3.79 -24.97 -18.97
C ILE A 77 -3.30 -24.08 -17.83
N ILE A 78 -3.90 -22.89 -17.68
CA ILE A 78 -3.49 -21.89 -16.69
C ILE A 78 -4.58 -21.73 -15.64
N LEU A 79 -4.25 -21.95 -14.38
CA LEU A 79 -5.15 -21.88 -13.22
C LEU A 79 -5.22 -20.46 -12.64
N GLU A 80 -6.39 -19.89 -12.36
CA GLU A 80 -6.56 -18.52 -11.84
C GLU A 80 -5.67 -17.51 -12.59
N PRO A 81 -5.84 -17.35 -13.91
CA PRO A 81 -4.95 -16.55 -14.75
C PRO A 81 -4.93 -15.05 -14.37
N ASP A 82 -5.93 -14.57 -13.64
CA ASP A 82 -6.00 -13.20 -13.13
C ASP A 82 -5.01 -12.92 -11.98
N TYR A 83 -4.53 -13.96 -11.29
CA TYR A 83 -3.49 -13.82 -10.28
C TYR A 83 -2.13 -13.68 -10.99
N LEU A 84 -1.71 -12.44 -11.23
CA LEU A 84 -0.43 -12.15 -11.89
C LEU A 84 0.75 -12.38 -10.93
N ILE A 85 1.72 -13.18 -11.37
CA ILE A 85 2.99 -13.41 -10.67
C ILE A 85 4.14 -12.70 -11.41
N ASP A 86 5.02 -12.05 -10.66
CA ASP A 86 6.21 -11.41 -11.23
C ASP A 86 7.17 -12.40 -11.91
N ALA A 87 7.66 -12.02 -13.09
CA ALA A 87 8.63 -12.80 -13.86
C ALA A 87 9.88 -13.18 -13.06
N SER A 88 10.39 -12.26 -12.23
CA SER A 88 11.54 -12.50 -11.34
C SER A 88 11.21 -13.50 -10.22
N ALA A 89 10.00 -13.43 -9.64
CA ALA A 89 9.58 -14.35 -8.59
C ALA A 89 9.47 -15.79 -9.12
N ILE A 90 8.97 -15.97 -10.34
CA ILE A 90 8.95 -17.27 -11.03
C ILE A 90 10.36 -17.74 -11.37
N ALA A 91 11.21 -16.86 -11.89
CA ALA A 91 12.59 -17.20 -12.22
C ALA A 91 13.36 -17.74 -11.00
N GLU A 92 13.16 -17.16 -9.82
CA GLU A 92 13.80 -17.61 -8.58
C GLU A 92 13.34 -18.99 -8.09
N CYS A 93 12.21 -19.50 -8.58
CA CYS A 93 11.79 -20.88 -8.37
C CYS A 93 12.57 -21.90 -9.19
N PHE A 94 13.34 -21.46 -10.19
CA PHE A 94 14.14 -22.30 -11.09
C PHE A 94 15.64 -22.21 -10.78
N GLN A 95 16.04 -22.75 -9.64
CA GLN A 95 17.46 -22.84 -9.28
C GLN A 95 18.08 -24.12 -9.83
N VAL A 96 19.36 -24.07 -10.18
CA VAL A 96 20.10 -25.24 -10.73
C VAL A 96 20.07 -26.43 -9.76
N TYR A 97 20.05 -26.16 -8.46
CA TYR A 97 20.03 -27.19 -7.42
C TYR A 97 18.61 -27.69 -7.07
N LEU A 98 17.56 -26.91 -7.35
CA LEU A 98 16.18 -27.27 -7.04
C LEU A 98 15.19 -26.37 -7.80
N ILE A 99 14.26 -27.00 -8.51
CA ILE A 99 13.10 -26.35 -9.11
C ILE A 99 11.90 -26.65 -8.21
N THR A 100 11.31 -25.63 -7.57
CA THR A 100 10.22 -25.82 -6.61
C THR A 100 9.36 -24.58 -6.47
N PRO A 101 8.02 -24.70 -6.38
CA PRO A 101 7.14 -23.57 -6.07
C PRO A 101 7.37 -23.03 -4.65
N LEU A 102 8.01 -23.78 -3.75
CA LEU A 102 8.23 -23.37 -2.36
C LEU A 102 9.24 -22.22 -2.22
N HIS A 103 10.08 -21.97 -3.23
CA HIS A 103 10.91 -20.77 -3.25
C HIS A 103 10.08 -19.48 -3.25
N TYR A 104 8.92 -19.46 -3.93
CA TYR A 104 8.01 -18.32 -3.92
C TYR A 104 7.52 -18.02 -2.49
N PHE A 105 7.09 -19.05 -1.75
CA PHE A 105 6.64 -18.91 -0.36
C PHE A 105 7.78 -18.50 0.57
N ARG A 106 8.93 -19.18 0.51
CA ARG A 106 10.10 -18.87 1.36
C ARG A 106 10.59 -17.45 1.16
N ASN A 107 10.67 -16.97 -0.08
CA ASN A 107 11.19 -15.64 -0.40
C ASN A 107 10.34 -14.51 0.20
N LYS A 108 9.08 -14.75 0.57
CA LYS A 108 8.25 -13.78 1.30
C LYS A 108 8.73 -13.54 2.74
N LEU A 109 9.42 -14.51 3.35
CA LEU A 109 9.88 -14.45 4.74
C LEU A 109 11.28 -13.83 4.87
N GLU A 110 12.12 -13.95 3.84
CA GLU A 110 13.51 -13.53 3.87
C GLU A 110 13.66 -12.00 3.69
N THR A 111 14.47 -11.37 4.53
CA THR A 111 14.98 -10.01 4.30
C THR A 111 16.26 -10.10 3.46
N ILE A 112 16.29 -9.36 2.34
CA ILE A 112 17.49 -9.26 1.52
C ILE A 112 18.52 -8.43 2.28
N GLU A 113 19.64 -9.05 2.65
CA GLU A 113 20.74 -8.34 3.31
C GLU A 113 21.47 -7.41 2.34
N ASN A 114 21.81 -6.21 2.78
CA ASN A 114 22.58 -5.27 1.98
C ASN A 114 24.02 -5.76 1.78
N ARG A 115 24.32 -6.22 0.56
CA ARG A 115 25.59 -6.87 0.18
C ARG A 115 26.17 -6.25 -1.09
N SER A 116 27.49 -6.35 -1.24
CA SER A 116 28.24 -5.74 -2.34
C SER A 116 27.75 -6.15 -3.72
N TYR A 117 27.33 -7.42 -3.91
CA TYR A 117 26.84 -7.90 -5.20
C TYR A 117 25.49 -7.28 -5.62
N LEU A 118 24.64 -6.90 -4.65
CA LEU A 118 23.38 -6.20 -4.92
C LEU A 118 23.66 -4.76 -5.32
N LEU A 119 24.55 -4.07 -4.60
CA LEU A 119 25.01 -2.74 -4.95
C LEU A 119 25.59 -2.71 -6.37
N LEU A 120 26.45 -3.67 -6.72
CA LEU A 120 26.99 -3.76 -8.08
C LEU A 120 25.93 -4.13 -9.13
N GLY A 121 24.79 -4.71 -8.74
CA GLY A 121 23.64 -4.95 -9.59
C GLY A 121 22.87 -3.68 -9.89
N ASN A 122 22.47 -2.95 -8.85
CA ASN A 122 21.81 -1.66 -8.97
C ASN A 122 22.68 -0.68 -9.76
N LEU A 123 23.98 -0.66 -9.49
CA LEU A 123 24.93 0.18 -10.20
C LEU A 123 25.09 -0.20 -11.68
N ALA A 124 25.06 -1.49 -12.02
CA ALA A 124 25.10 -1.93 -13.42
C ALA A 124 23.84 -1.50 -14.20
N ASN A 125 22.65 -1.60 -13.59
CA ASN A 125 21.42 -1.08 -14.18
C ASN A 125 21.50 0.44 -14.37
N TYR A 126 21.96 1.16 -13.34
CA TYR A 126 22.18 2.60 -13.45
C TYR A 126 23.15 2.97 -14.58
N PHE A 127 24.25 2.23 -14.76
CA PHE A 127 25.16 2.46 -15.87
C PHE A 127 24.53 2.20 -17.23
N LEU A 128 23.73 1.14 -17.37
CA LEU A 128 22.99 0.86 -18.59
C LEU A 128 22.07 2.04 -18.95
N ASP A 129 21.33 2.54 -17.96
CA ASP A 129 20.43 3.68 -18.13
C ASP A 129 21.21 4.94 -18.56
N GLU A 130 22.19 5.39 -17.78
CA GLU A 130 22.96 6.59 -18.08
C GLU A 130 23.64 6.55 -19.46
N LEU A 131 24.20 5.39 -19.83
CA LEU A 131 24.86 5.23 -21.13
C LEU A 131 23.85 5.22 -22.28
N ILE A 132 22.67 4.60 -22.11
CA ILE A 132 21.64 4.63 -23.12
C ILE A 132 21.06 6.04 -23.24
N PHE A 133 20.76 6.74 -22.15
CA PHE A 133 20.17 8.08 -22.16
C PHE A 133 21.10 9.18 -22.69
N SER A 134 22.41 8.95 -22.72
CA SER A 134 23.37 9.94 -23.19
C SER A 134 23.21 10.29 -24.68
N ASP A 135 23.39 11.58 -25.00
CA ASP A 135 23.56 12.08 -26.38
C ASP A 135 24.94 11.70 -26.96
N ASP A 136 25.94 11.56 -26.08
CA ASP A 136 27.32 11.26 -26.44
C ASP A 136 27.93 10.32 -25.39
N ILE A 137 27.83 9.03 -25.69
CA ILE A 137 28.29 7.93 -24.82
C ILE A 137 29.75 8.11 -24.44
N ASP A 138 30.59 8.67 -25.31
CA ASP A 138 32.02 8.81 -25.05
C ASP A 138 32.31 9.81 -23.92
N LYS A 139 31.44 10.82 -23.72
CA LYS A 139 31.55 11.79 -22.62
C LYS A 139 31.14 11.25 -21.26
N VAL A 140 30.35 10.18 -21.20
CA VAL A 140 29.95 9.58 -19.91
C VAL A 140 31.17 8.92 -19.26
N THR A 141 31.55 9.40 -18.08
CA THR A 141 32.70 8.88 -17.31
C THR A 141 32.25 8.00 -16.15
N PHE A 142 33.08 7.00 -15.81
CA PHE A 142 32.80 6.12 -14.66
C PHE A 142 32.69 6.89 -13.34
N ASN A 143 33.57 7.86 -13.10
CA ASN A 143 33.62 8.57 -11.82
C ASN A 143 32.35 9.40 -11.58
N GLU A 144 31.85 10.09 -12.61
CA GLU A 144 30.61 10.87 -12.53
C GLU A 144 29.40 9.96 -12.36
N ALA A 145 29.30 8.89 -13.17
CA ALA A 145 28.20 7.93 -13.06
C ALA A 145 28.19 7.23 -11.69
N PHE A 146 29.35 6.83 -11.19
CA PHE A 146 29.47 6.23 -9.86
C PHE A 146 29.04 7.22 -8.76
N LEU A 147 29.53 8.46 -8.81
CA LEU A 147 29.18 9.48 -7.82
C LEU A 147 27.68 9.80 -7.84
N ASN A 148 27.06 9.86 -9.01
CA ASN A 148 25.62 10.06 -9.14
C ASN A 148 24.84 8.88 -8.56
N SER A 149 25.27 7.62 -8.82
CA SER A 149 24.67 6.44 -8.20
C SER A 149 24.85 6.45 -6.67
N PHE A 150 26.02 6.84 -6.18
CA PHE A 150 26.26 7.00 -4.74
C PHE A 150 25.28 7.99 -4.13
N LYS A 151 25.08 9.16 -4.75
CA LYS A 151 24.11 10.17 -4.30
C LYS A 151 22.66 9.68 -4.31
N GLN A 152 22.31 8.73 -5.18
CA GLN A 152 20.97 8.14 -5.23
C GLN A 152 20.72 7.05 -4.17
N SER A 153 21.75 6.33 -3.72
CA SER A 153 21.63 5.26 -2.72
C SER A 153 22.72 5.32 -1.66
N PRO A 154 22.98 6.48 -1.04
CA PRO A 154 24.18 6.69 -0.22
C PRO A 154 24.13 5.86 1.07
N PHE A 155 22.93 5.56 1.54
CA PHE A 155 22.67 4.79 2.75
C PHE A 155 23.02 3.31 2.57
N GLU A 156 22.67 2.75 1.42
CA GLU A 156 23.00 1.39 1.03
C GLU A 156 24.51 1.23 0.84
N TYR A 157 25.20 2.21 0.24
CA TYR A 157 26.68 2.18 0.18
C TYR A 157 27.35 2.29 1.57
N THR A 158 26.77 3.08 2.48
CA THR A 158 27.36 3.35 3.80
C THR A 158 27.16 2.19 4.78
N SER A 159 26.03 1.50 4.71
CA SER A 159 25.68 0.37 5.60
C SER A 159 26.22 -0.99 5.15
N CYS A 160 26.78 -1.10 3.95
CA CYS A 160 27.22 -2.38 3.40
C CYS A 160 28.52 -2.88 4.04
N GLN A 161 28.42 -3.97 4.81
CA GLN A 161 29.56 -4.56 5.53
C GLN A 161 30.67 -5.05 4.59
N ASP A 162 30.32 -5.58 3.42
CA ASP A 162 31.26 -6.15 2.46
C ASP A 162 32.25 -5.11 1.90
N ILE A 163 31.96 -3.81 2.03
CA ILE A 163 32.79 -2.71 1.52
C ILE A 163 33.19 -1.73 2.63
N GLN A 164 33.09 -2.14 3.90
CA GLN A 164 33.40 -1.27 5.03
C GLN A 164 34.89 -0.89 5.06
N SER A 165 35.78 -1.84 4.77
CA SER A 165 37.23 -1.60 4.73
C SER A 165 37.66 -0.90 3.45
N ASP A 166 38.71 -0.08 3.52
CA ASP A 166 39.30 0.56 2.34
C ASP A 166 39.74 -0.45 1.28
N SER A 167 40.27 -1.60 1.70
CA SER A 167 40.71 -2.65 0.78
C SER A 167 39.55 -3.27 0.00
N ASP A 168 38.42 -3.51 0.66
CA ASP A 168 37.27 -4.12 0.01
C ASP A 168 36.48 -3.11 -0.82
N PHE A 169 36.42 -1.85 -0.36
CA PHE A 169 35.87 -0.76 -1.16
C PHE A 169 36.66 -0.57 -2.47
N ARG A 170 38.01 -0.64 -2.43
CA ARG A 170 38.83 -0.58 -3.66
C ARG A 170 38.55 -1.75 -4.60
N LYS A 171 38.38 -2.98 -4.09
CA LYS A 171 37.99 -4.14 -4.92
C LYS A 171 36.60 -3.93 -5.55
N PHE A 172 35.64 -3.44 -4.77
CA PHE A 172 34.31 -3.09 -5.24
C PHE A 172 34.36 -2.06 -6.36
N MET A 173 35.13 -0.97 -6.19
CA MET A 173 35.32 0.06 -7.21
C MET A 173 35.93 -0.48 -8.50
N ASN A 174 36.92 -1.36 -8.42
CA ASN A 174 37.49 -2.00 -9.60
C ASN A 174 36.46 -2.86 -10.35
N ASN A 175 35.67 -3.65 -9.61
CA ASN A 175 34.60 -4.47 -10.19
C ASN A 175 33.50 -3.60 -10.83
N ALA A 176 33.15 -2.49 -10.18
CA ALA A 176 32.19 -1.52 -10.70
C ALA A 176 32.67 -0.89 -12.02
N LYS A 177 33.93 -0.42 -12.04
CA LYS A 177 34.55 0.16 -13.23
C LYS A 177 34.58 -0.82 -14.39
N GLN A 178 34.96 -2.07 -14.12
CA GLN A 178 34.97 -3.11 -15.14
C GLN A 178 33.58 -3.31 -15.77
N ARG A 179 32.52 -3.33 -14.96
CA ARG A 179 31.13 -3.45 -15.45
C ARG A 179 30.73 -2.24 -16.29
N PHE A 180 31.07 -1.03 -15.86
CA PHE A 180 30.83 0.19 -16.62
C PHE A 180 31.47 0.12 -18.01
N ASP A 181 32.77 -0.21 -18.07
CA ASP A 181 33.52 -0.31 -19.32
C ASP A 181 32.93 -1.39 -20.25
N ASN A 182 32.53 -2.53 -19.68
CA ASN A 182 31.87 -3.60 -20.42
C ASN A 182 30.52 -3.19 -21.00
N ILE A 183 29.66 -2.54 -20.21
CA ILE A 183 28.34 -2.07 -20.67
C ILE A 183 28.52 -1.01 -21.76
N LYS A 184 29.41 -0.03 -21.55
CA LYS A 184 29.75 1.00 -22.54
C LYS A 184 30.20 0.40 -23.87
N ARG A 185 31.09 -0.59 -23.82
CA ARG A 185 31.57 -1.34 -25.00
C ARG A 185 30.44 -2.10 -25.69
N VAL A 186 29.57 -2.77 -24.93
CA VAL A 186 28.42 -3.50 -25.50
C VAL A 186 27.48 -2.57 -26.26
N ILE A 187 27.13 -1.43 -25.67
CA ILE A 187 26.25 -0.44 -26.29
C ILE A 187 26.90 0.14 -27.56
N LYS A 188 28.19 0.48 -27.51
CA LYS A 188 28.92 1.12 -28.62
C LYS A 188 29.25 0.15 -29.76
N ASP A 189 29.70 -1.05 -29.44
CA ASP A 189 30.32 -1.96 -30.41
C ASP A 189 29.48 -3.19 -30.72
N ASP A 190 28.77 -3.75 -29.73
CA ASP A 190 28.06 -5.04 -29.90
C ASP A 190 26.61 -4.82 -30.37
N PHE A 191 25.90 -3.83 -29.83
CA PHE A 191 24.52 -3.51 -30.23
C PHE A 191 24.39 -3.17 -31.72
N PRO A 192 25.23 -2.30 -32.31
CA PRO A 192 25.16 -2.02 -33.75
C PRO A 192 25.39 -3.26 -34.62
N LYS A 193 26.32 -4.14 -34.21
CA LYS A 193 26.58 -5.42 -34.91
C LYS A 193 25.39 -6.37 -34.85
N LEU A 194 24.55 -6.25 -33.82
CA LEU A 194 23.31 -7.01 -33.66
C LEU A 194 22.11 -6.32 -34.31
N GLY A 195 22.29 -5.18 -34.97
CA GLY A 195 21.21 -4.40 -35.58
C GLY A 195 20.30 -3.71 -34.56
N ILE A 196 20.79 -3.48 -33.34
CA ILE A 196 20.06 -2.79 -32.28
C ILE A 196 20.45 -1.31 -32.32
N ASN A 197 19.47 -0.46 -32.62
CA ASN A 197 19.61 0.99 -32.49
C ASN A 197 19.04 1.45 -31.14
N ILE A 198 19.89 2.10 -30.34
CA ILE A 198 19.55 2.61 -29.00
C ILE A 198 18.41 3.64 -29.02
N ASP A 199 18.18 4.35 -30.13
CA ASP A 199 17.10 5.33 -30.25
C ASP A 199 15.71 4.69 -30.26
N ASN A 200 15.66 3.40 -30.60
CA ASN A 200 14.43 2.58 -30.58
C ASN A 200 14.40 1.63 -29.36
N CYS A 201 15.27 1.84 -28.38
CA CYS A 201 15.27 1.09 -27.12
C CYS A 201 14.39 1.76 -26.08
N THR A 202 13.61 0.94 -25.38
CA THR A 202 12.79 1.33 -24.25
C THR A 202 13.37 0.68 -23.00
N LEU A 203 13.60 1.48 -21.96
CA LEU A 203 14.13 1.03 -20.69
C LEU A 203 13.01 0.81 -19.68
N GLU A 204 13.15 -0.25 -18.89
CA GLU A 204 12.20 -0.63 -17.86
C GLU A 204 10.73 -0.78 -18.32
N PRO A 205 10.42 -1.26 -19.56
CA PRO A 205 9.03 -1.41 -19.99
C PRO A 205 8.34 -2.49 -19.17
N SER A 206 7.10 -2.20 -18.78
CA SER A 206 6.27 -3.07 -17.95
C SER A 206 5.11 -3.66 -18.74
N PHE A 207 4.73 -4.89 -18.41
CA PHE A 207 3.66 -5.63 -19.09
C PHE A 207 2.82 -6.45 -18.12
N PHE A 208 1.54 -6.61 -18.45
CA PHE A 208 0.62 -7.55 -17.83
C PHE A 208 0.17 -8.60 -18.84
N SER A 209 0.06 -9.86 -18.40
CA SER A 209 -0.49 -10.94 -19.21
C SER A 209 -1.47 -11.76 -18.37
N ALA A 210 -2.75 -11.43 -18.49
CA ALA A 210 -3.85 -12.27 -18.01
C ALA A 210 -4.06 -13.52 -18.89
N LYS A 211 -3.30 -13.68 -20.00
CA LYS A 211 -3.26 -14.92 -20.79
C LYS A 211 -2.54 -16.03 -20.00
N TYR A 212 -1.34 -15.74 -19.51
CA TYR A 212 -0.48 -16.70 -18.80
C TYR A 212 -0.40 -16.48 -17.28
N GLY A 213 -0.99 -15.40 -16.77
CA GLY A 213 -0.97 -15.03 -15.35
C GLY A 213 0.38 -14.51 -14.87
N PHE A 214 1.00 -13.65 -15.67
CA PHE A 214 2.29 -13.02 -15.37
C PHE A 214 2.23 -11.50 -15.43
N GLN A 215 3.09 -10.87 -14.63
CA GLN A 215 3.47 -9.47 -14.78
C GLN A 215 5.00 -9.37 -14.77
N GLY A 216 5.54 -8.28 -15.29
CA GLY A 216 6.95 -8.02 -15.12
C GLY A 216 7.44 -6.77 -15.83
N ARG A 217 8.66 -6.42 -15.47
CA ARG A 217 9.42 -5.28 -15.98
C ARG A 217 10.72 -5.82 -16.59
N LEU A 218 11.01 -5.44 -17.82
CA LEU A 218 12.23 -5.84 -18.53
C LEU A 218 13.28 -4.76 -18.34
N ASP A 219 14.57 -5.10 -18.30
CA ASP A 219 15.60 -4.06 -18.26
C ASP A 219 15.62 -3.24 -19.56
N MET A 220 15.61 -3.91 -20.73
CA MET A 220 15.56 -3.23 -22.03
C MET A 220 14.76 -4.01 -23.09
N LEU A 221 13.96 -3.27 -23.86
CA LEU A 221 13.26 -3.75 -25.06
C LEU A 221 13.64 -2.92 -26.28
N TYR A 222 14.11 -3.58 -27.33
CA TYR A 222 14.26 -2.99 -28.65
C TYR A 222 13.11 -3.43 -29.56
N THR A 223 12.40 -2.47 -30.16
CA THR A 223 11.39 -2.73 -31.17
C THR A 223 11.93 -2.30 -32.54
N HIS A 224 11.86 -3.20 -33.52
CA HIS A 224 12.31 -2.86 -34.86
C HIS A 224 11.28 -1.90 -35.52
N PRO A 225 11.72 -0.78 -36.12
CA PRO A 225 10.79 0.24 -36.64
C PRO A 225 9.98 -0.25 -37.85
N ASN A 226 10.55 -1.16 -38.64
CA ASN A 226 9.98 -1.60 -39.92
C ASN A 226 9.45 -3.05 -39.93
N THR A 227 9.59 -3.78 -38.82
CA THR A 227 9.16 -5.19 -38.73
C THR A 227 8.44 -5.45 -37.41
N THR A 228 7.79 -6.60 -37.31
CA THR A 228 7.19 -7.06 -36.05
C THR A 228 8.21 -7.70 -35.11
N ASP A 229 9.51 -7.56 -35.39
CA ASP A 229 10.55 -8.14 -34.54
C ASP A 229 10.79 -7.31 -33.29
N ALA A 230 11.12 -7.99 -32.20
CA ALA A 230 11.54 -7.37 -30.95
C ALA A 230 12.75 -8.10 -30.38
N SER A 231 13.58 -7.37 -29.63
CA SER A 231 14.70 -7.93 -28.87
C SER A 231 14.63 -7.53 -27.41
N ILE A 232 14.51 -8.54 -26.54
CA ILE A 232 14.62 -8.39 -25.08
C ILE A 232 16.09 -8.49 -24.70
N ILE A 233 16.56 -7.57 -23.87
CA ILE A 233 17.89 -7.63 -23.25
C ILE A 233 17.72 -7.53 -21.72
N GLU A 234 18.05 -8.61 -21.03
CA GLU A 234 18.06 -8.70 -19.56
C GLU A 234 19.49 -8.52 -19.03
N LEU A 235 19.73 -7.60 -18.13
CA LEU A 235 21.01 -7.33 -17.50
C LEU A 235 21.25 -8.23 -16.30
N LYS A 236 22.41 -8.89 -16.26
CA LYS A 236 22.88 -9.66 -15.11
C LYS A 236 24.28 -9.21 -14.72
N SER A 237 24.36 -8.68 -13.51
CA SER A 237 25.60 -8.13 -12.97
C SER A 237 26.47 -9.18 -12.28
N GLY A 238 25.87 -10.32 -11.88
CA GLY A 238 26.53 -11.38 -11.14
C GLY A 238 27.59 -12.16 -11.93
N GLN A 239 28.09 -13.25 -11.35
CA GLN A 239 29.07 -14.11 -12.00
C GLN A 239 28.53 -14.69 -13.32
N VAL A 240 29.43 -14.83 -14.27
CA VAL A 240 29.14 -15.44 -15.56
C VAL A 240 29.00 -16.96 -15.39
N PRO A 241 27.99 -17.61 -16.00
CA PRO A 241 27.83 -19.06 -15.96
C PRO A 241 29.09 -19.79 -16.43
N TYR A 242 29.47 -20.85 -15.71
CA TYR A 242 30.63 -21.67 -16.04
C TYR A 242 30.32 -22.72 -17.12
N PRO A 243 31.26 -23.04 -18.03
CA PRO A 243 32.52 -22.33 -18.26
C PRO A 243 32.30 -20.93 -18.85
N SER A 244 33.02 -19.94 -18.35
CA SER A 244 32.79 -18.52 -18.65
C SER A 244 32.98 -18.17 -20.13
N HIS A 245 33.81 -18.90 -20.88
CA HIS A 245 34.06 -18.68 -22.30
C HIS A 245 32.95 -19.26 -23.21
N ASP A 246 32.08 -20.14 -22.69
CA ASP A 246 31.01 -20.74 -23.48
C ASP A 246 29.80 -19.80 -23.55
N LYS A 247 29.63 -19.14 -24.69
CA LYS A 247 28.54 -18.19 -24.97
C LYS A 247 27.15 -18.84 -24.95
N THR A 248 27.06 -20.17 -25.02
CA THR A 248 25.78 -20.89 -24.95
C THR A 248 25.29 -21.11 -23.52
N LYS A 249 26.17 -20.94 -22.52
CA LYS A 249 25.83 -21.16 -21.11
C LYS A 249 25.12 -19.95 -20.52
N ILE A 250 23.92 -20.20 -20.02
CA ILE A 250 23.05 -19.23 -19.36
C ILE A 250 22.57 -19.85 -18.04
N GLY A 251 22.48 -19.03 -16.99
CA GLY A 251 21.92 -19.46 -15.70
C GLY A 251 20.45 -19.83 -15.85
N LEU A 252 20.01 -20.93 -15.23
CA LEU A 252 18.65 -21.45 -15.44
C LEU A 252 17.56 -20.42 -15.09
N ASN A 253 17.67 -19.78 -13.92
CA ASN A 253 16.76 -18.70 -13.50
C ASN A 253 16.76 -17.53 -14.50
N HIS A 254 17.92 -17.09 -14.97
CA HIS A 254 18.01 -16.01 -15.96
C HIS A 254 17.31 -16.40 -17.27
N LYS A 255 17.48 -17.66 -17.70
CA LYS A 255 16.80 -18.20 -18.88
C LYS A 255 15.28 -18.20 -18.69
N VAL A 256 14.79 -18.69 -17.54
CA VAL A 256 13.36 -18.68 -17.17
C VAL A 256 12.78 -17.28 -17.21
N GLN A 257 13.47 -16.28 -16.66
CA GLN A 257 13.01 -14.90 -16.67
C GLN A 257 12.76 -14.40 -18.10
N THR A 258 13.71 -14.65 -19.03
CA THR A 258 13.53 -14.28 -20.44
C THR A 258 12.41 -15.02 -21.16
N TYR A 259 12.09 -16.26 -20.75
CA TYR A 259 10.93 -16.98 -21.27
C TYR A 259 9.62 -16.34 -20.85
N VAL A 260 9.50 -15.97 -19.58
CA VAL A 260 8.31 -15.29 -19.07
C VAL A 260 8.11 -13.95 -19.79
N TYR A 261 9.19 -13.19 -20.02
CA TYR A 261 9.11 -11.95 -20.83
C TYR A 261 8.63 -12.20 -22.25
N ARG A 262 9.11 -13.26 -22.92
CA ARG A 262 8.60 -13.63 -24.26
C ARG A 262 7.11 -13.95 -24.25
N LEU A 263 6.64 -14.72 -23.27
CA LEU A 263 5.21 -15.04 -23.13
C LEU A 263 4.36 -13.78 -22.93
N MET A 264 4.85 -12.80 -22.18
CA MET A 264 4.15 -11.52 -22.01
C MET A 264 4.14 -10.68 -23.29
N ILE A 265 5.27 -10.58 -24.00
CA ILE A 265 5.35 -9.84 -25.27
C ILE A 265 4.47 -10.49 -26.35
N ASP A 266 4.45 -11.82 -26.43
CA ASP A 266 3.55 -12.59 -27.30
C ASP A 266 2.08 -12.24 -27.01
N SER A 267 1.70 -12.24 -25.73
CA SER A 267 0.36 -11.88 -25.26
C SER A 267 -0.04 -10.43 -25.58
N VAL A 268 0.90 -9.49 -25.54
CA VAL A 268 0.60 -8.04 -25.65
C VAL A 268 0.58 -7.58 -27.10
N PHE A 269 1.56 -7.99 -27.90
CA PHE A 269 1.71 -7.49 -29.28
C PHE A 269 1.12 -8.42 -30.35
N GLY A 270 0.59 -9.60 -29.97
CA GLY A 270 0.13 -10.62 -30.92
C GLY A 270 1.22 -11.08 -31.88
N ARG A 271 2.49 -10.88 -31.50
CA ARG A 271 3.66 -11.26 -32.27
C ARG A 271 3.94 -12.71 -31.95
N SER A 272 4.01 -13.57 -32.97
CA SER A 272 4.46 -14.94 -32.78
C SER A 272 5.77 -14.94 -31.98
N LYS A 273 5.85 -15.74 -30.91
CA LYS A 273 7.06 -15.93 -30.09
C LYS A 273 8.36 -16.16 -30.87
N HIS A 274 8.27 -16.57 -32.14
CA HIS A 274 9.41 -16.71 -33.06
C HIS A 274 10.04 -15.37 -33.49
N ASN A 275 9.31 -14.26 -33.42
CA ASN A 275 9.77 -12.92 -33.79
C ASN A 275 10.37 -12.14 -32.60
N VAL A 276 10.47 -12.77 -31.42
CA VAL A 276 11.01 -12.15 -30.21
C VAL A 276 12.34 -12.79 -29.81
N ASN A 277 13.42 -12.10 -30.14
CA ASN A 277 14.76 -12.46 -29.70
C ASN A 277 14.92 -12.11 -28.22
N ALA A 278 15.50 -13.00 -27.43
CA ALA A 278 15.82 -12.70 -26.02
C ALA A 278 17.28 -13.02 -25.75
N SER A 279 17.97 -12.05 -25.16
CA SER A 279 19.38 -12.14 -24.82
C SER A 279 19.61 -11.67 -23.39
N ILE A 280 20.68 -12.17 -22.78
CA ILE A 280 21.13 -11.75 -21.46
C ILE A 280 22.47 -11.05 -21.61
N LEU A 281 22.56 -9.86 -21.04
CA LEU A 281 23.78 -9.07 -20.91
C LEU A 281 24.46 -9.40 -19.58
N TYR A 282 25.51 -10.21 -19.62
CA TYR A 282 26.38 -10.46 -18.47
C TYR A 282 27.43 -9.36 -18.35
N ALA A 283 27.21 -8.38 -17.48
CA ALA A 283 28.11 -7.23 -17.31
C ALA A 283 29.50 -7.62 -16.79
N ALA A 284 29.61 -8.76 -16.11
CA ALA A 284 30.87 -9.27 -15.56
C ALA A 284 31.71 -10.12 -16.54
N ALA A 285 31.29 -10.31 -17.80
CA ALA A 285 32.08 -11.09 -18.75
C ALA A 285 33.32 -10.31 -19.22
N ASN A 286 34.49 -10.98 -19.20
CA ASN A 286 35.80 -10.35 -19.38
C ASN A 286 36.23 -10.27 -20.85
N THR A 287 35.71 -11.14 -21.70
CA THR A 287 36.12 -11.23 -23.10
C THR A 287 35.13 -10.46 -23.98
N PRO A 288 35.59 -9.50 -24.80
CA PRO A 288 34.72 -8.81 -25.75
C PRO A 288 33.91 -9.77 -26.63
N GLY A 289 32.61 -9.52 -26.73
CA GLY A 289 31.67 -10.36 -27.48
C GLY A 289 31.15 -11.60 -26.73
N GLU A 290 31.48 -11.82 -25.46
CA GLU A 290 30.90 -12.86 -24.59
C GLU A 290 29.80 -12.33 -23.63
N ASN A 291 29.64 -11.00 -23.56
CA ASN A 291 28.68 -10.35 -22.65
C ASN A 291 27.22 -10.62 -23.05
N ILE A 292 26.91 -10.65 -24.36
CA ILE A 292 25.55 -10.92 -24.85
C ILE A 292 25.38 -12.40 -25.16
N ARG A 293 24.45 -13.07 -24.47
CA ARG A 293 24.13 -14.50 -24.66
C ARG A 293 22.68 -14.70 -25.04
N LYS A 294 22.43 -15.37 -26.17
CA LYS A 294 21.08 -15.62 -26.68
C LYS A 294 20.39 -16.76 -25.91
N ALA A 295 19.21 -16.49 -25.37
CA ALA A 295 18.36 -17.51 -24.76
C ALA A 295 17.54 -18.23 -25.83
N ILE A 296 17.93 -19.45 -26.19
CA ILE A 296 17.23 -20.27 -27.20
C ILE A 296 15.95 -20.87 -26.59
N LEU A 297 14.86 -20.84 -27.37
CA LEU A 297 13.55 -21.36 -26.97
C LEU A 297 13.57 -22.88 -26.68
N ASN A 298 12.79 -23.32 -25.69
CA ASN A 298 12.59 -24.73 -25.35
C ASN A 298 11.17 -24.91 -24.79
N SER A 299 10.32 -25.62 -25.54
CA SER A 299 8.91 -25.82 -25.22
C SER A 299 8.67 -26.63 -23.94
N VAL A 300 9.59 -27.53 -23.57
CA VAL A 300 9.48 -28.33 -22.33
C VAL A 300 9.65 -27.42 -21.12
N ILE A 301 10.66 -26.54 -21.15
CA ILE A 301 10.88 -25.57 -20.06
C ILE A 301 9.69 -24.60 -19.95
N GLU A 302 9.14 -24.15 -21.08
CA GLU A 302 7.97 -23.27 -21.12
C GLU A 302 6.75 -23.90 -20.42
N LYS A 303 6.44 -25.18 -20.70
CA LYS A 303 5.36 -25.91 -20.00
C LYS A 303 5.66 -26.10 -18.51
N SER A 304 6.91 -26.40 -18.16
CA SER A 304 7.34 -26.53 -16.77
C SER A 304 7.18 -25.21 -15.98
N ILE A 305 7.48 -24.07 -16.60
CA ILE A 305 7.27 -22.73 -16.01
C ILE A 305 5.78 -22.50 -15.70
N LEU A 306 4.91 -22.75 -16.68
CA LEU A 306 3.47 -22.57 -16.51
C LEU A 306 2.87 -23.54 -15.49
N ASN A 307 3.35 -24.79 -15.46
CA ASN A 307 2.94 -25.77 -14.46
C ASN A 307 3.41 -25.37 -13.05
N LEU A 308 4.65 -24.91 -12.88
CA LEU A 308 5.16 -24.41 -11.58
C LEU A 308 4.37 -23.18 -11.12
N ARG A 309 3.96 -22.30 -12.04
CA ARG A 309 3.07 -21.18 -11.72
C ARG A 309 1.72 -21.68 -11.19
N ASN A 310 1.10 -22.68 -11.81
CA ASN A 310 -0.13 -23.28 -11.29
C ASN A 310 0.07 -23.86 -9.88
N GLN A 311 1.22 -24.51 -9.62
CA GLN A 311 1.56 -25.04 -8.30
C GLN A 311 1.70 -23.93 -7.24
N ILE A 312 2.24 -22.76 -7.59
CA ILE A 312 2.26 -21.60 -6.68
C ILE A 312 0.85 -21.18 -6.31
N ILE A 313 -0.05 -21.06 -7.29
CA ILE A 313 -1.45 -20.71 -7.03
C ILE A 313 -2.14 -21.76 -6.16
N ILE A 314 -1.89 -23.05 -6.40
CA ILE A 314 -2.40 -24.13 -5.55
C ILE A 314 -1.94 -23.97 -4.09
N ASN A 315 -0.67 -23.62 -3.87
CA ASN A 315 -0.16 -23.37 -2.52
C ASN A 315 -0.81 -22.15 -1.86
N GLU A 316 -0.97 -21.04 -2.58
CA GLU A 316 -1.70 -19.87 -2.06
C GLU A 316 -3.17 -20.22 -1.74
N TYR A 317 -3.84 -20.96 -2.62
CA TYR A 317 -5.22 -21.41 -2.41
C TYR A 317 -5.34 -22.27 -1.14
N LYS A 318 -4.41 -23.22 -0.93
CA LYS A 318 -4.34 -24.05 0.29
C LYS A 318 -4.12 -23.23 1.55
N ILE A 319 -3.29 -22.18 1.51
CA ILE A 319 -3.11 -21.27 2.65
C ILE A 319 -4.43 -20.54 2.97
N ILE A 320 -5.11 -20.02 1.94
CA ILE A 320 -6.29 -19.16 2.09
C ILE A 320 -7.52 -19.95 2.53
N HIS A 321 -7.73 -21.16 2.00
CA HIS A 321 -8.94 -21.96 2.24
C HIS A 321 -8.72 -23.10 3.24
N GLY A 322 -7.46 -23.47 3.50
CA GLY A 322 -7.11 -24.52 4.45
C GLY A 322 -7.29 -24.13 5.92
N LYS A 323 -7.00 -25.07 6.81
CA LYS A 323 -6.91 -24.81 8.26
C LYS A 323 -5.58 -24.14 8.57
N THR A 324 -5.41 -23.63 9.80
CA THR A 324 -4.14 -23.04 10.25
C THR A 324 -2.97 -24.03 10.04
N ASP A 325 -3.22 -25.33 10.22
CA ASP A 325 -2.26 -26.43 9.99
C ASP A 325 -1.78 -26.54 8.53
N SER A 326 -2.51 -26.01 7.54
CA SER A 326 -2.11 -26.03 6.13
C SER A 326 -0.86 -25.19 5.86
N VAL A 327 -0.62 -24.14 6.67
CA VAL A 327 0.63 -23.37 6.62
C VAL A 327 1.78 -24.19 7.18
N GLU A 328 1.54 -24.93 8.26
CA GLU A 328 2.52 -25.83 8.89
C GLU A 328 2.93 -26.96 7.93
N GLU A 329 1.98 -27.56 7.22
CA GLU A 329 2.23 -28.58 6.19
C GLU A 329 3.15 -28.05 5.07
N LEU A 330 2.98 -26.79 4.66
CA LEU A 330 3.85 -26.17 3.65
C LEU A 330 5.29 -26.01 4.15
N PHE A 331 5.47 -25.60 5.41
CA PHE A 331 6.79 -25.57 6.06
C PHE A 331 7.40 -26.97 6.15
N HIS A 332 6.63 -27.97 6.58
CA HIS A 332 7.10 -29.36 6.64
C HIS A 332 7.52 -29.88 5.26
N THR A 333 6.75 -29.60 4.22
CA THR A 333 7.10 -29.97 2.85
C THR A 333 8.43 -29.33 2.45
N MET A 334 8.64 -28.04 2.77
CA MET A 334 9.89 -27.34 2.51
C MET A 334 11.09 -27.97 3.26
N PHE A 335 10.90 -28.38 4.51
CA PHE A 335 11.96 -29.02 5.32
C PHE A 335 12.29 -30.44 4.84
N GLN A 336 11.30 -31.19 4.37
CA GLN A 336 11.53 -32.55 3.85
C GLN A 336 12.31 -32.54 2.54
N GLN A 337 12.12 -31.52 1.69
CA GLN A 337 12.84 -31.40 0.41
C GLN A 337 14.36 -31.39 0.57
N THR A 338 14.91 -30.82 1.66
CA THR A 338 16.36 -30.80 1.91
C THR A 338 16.92 -32.10 2.47
N ARG A 339 16.05 -33.03 2.91
CA ARG A 339 16.44 -34.32 3.53
C ARG A 339 16.51 -35.48 2.52
N VAL A 340 16.02 -35.28 1.31
CA VAL A 340 16.16 -36.24 0.21
C VAL A 340 17.63 -36.34 -0.19
N ASN A 341 18.12 -37.54 -0.55
CA ASN A 341 19.51 -37.83 -0.96
C ASN A 341 19.94 -37.09 -2.26
N GLN A 342 20.00 -35.76 -2.21
CA GLN A 342 20.49 -34.86 -3.25
C GLN A 342 21.52 -33.91 -2.65
N ARG A 343 22.56 -33.57 -3.42
CA ARG A 343 23.59 -32.62 -2.99
C ARG A 343 23.09 -31.19 -3.17
N PHE A 344 22.52 -30.60 -2.13
CA PHE A 344 22.15 -29.18 -2.12
C PHE A 344 23.34 -28.28 -1.70
N PRO A 345 23.40 -27.02 -2.18
CA PRO A 345 24.37 -26.05 -1.68
C PRO A 345 24.22 -25.79 -0.18
N GLN A 346 25.34 -25.69 0.54
CA GLN A 346 25.32 -25.51 2.00
C GLN A 346 24.58 -24.25 2.44
N PHE A 347 24.67 -23.16 1.67
CA PHE A 347 23.93 -21.93 1.99
C PHE A 347 22.41 -22.14 1.98
N TYR A 348 21.90 -22.97 1.07
CA TYR A 348 20.46 -23.27 0.97
C TYR A 348 20.02 -24.14 2.15
N ILE A 349 20.77 -25.19 2.46
CA ILE A 349 20.52 -26.06 3.63
C ILE A 349 20.51 -25.22 4.91
N ASN A 350 21.50 -24.36 5.10
CA ASN A 350 21.61 -23.51 6.30
C ASN A 350 20.40 -22.58 6.46
N ARG A 351 19.88 -22.01 5.36
CA ARG A 351 18.67 -21.17 5.39
C ARG A 351 17.44 -21.96 5.82
N ILE A 352 17.22 -23.13 5.23
CA ILE A 352 16.08 -23.99 5.57
C ILE A 352 16.17 -24.48 7.02
N ASN A 353 17.35 -24.96 7.44
CA ASN A 353 17.57 -25.41 8.83
C ASN A 353 17.38 -24.28 9.84
N LYS A 354 17.72 -23.03 9.50
CA LYS A 354 17.47 -21.87 10.37
C LYS A 354 15.96 -21.68 10.59
N ILE A 355 15.16 -21.72 9.52
CA ILE A 355 13.70 -21.61 9.63
C ILE A 355 13.13 -22.79 10.44
N GLU A 356 13.57 -24.02 10.15
CA GLU A 356 13.12 -25.21 10.87
C GLU A 356 13.44 -25.14 12.36
N LEU A 357 14.66 -24.73 12.72
CA LEU A 357 15.08 -24.57 14.11
C LEU A 357 14.18 -23.57 14.84
N ILE A 358 13.99 -22.37 14.27
CA ILE A 358 13.14 -21.32 14.86
C ILE A 358 11.71 -21.84 15.09
N LEU A 359 11.11 -22.50 14.10
CA LEU A 359 9.76 -23.02 14.23
C LEU A 359 9.70 -24.22 15.19
N SER A 360 10.74 -25.03 15.30
CA SER A 360 10.78 -26.16 16.25
C SER A 360 10.86 -25.70 17.70
N GLU A 361 11.62 -24.63 17.97
CA GLU A 361 11.81 -24.03 19.29
C GLU A 361 10.66 -23.08 19.69
N SER A 362 9.84 -22.64 18.73
CA SER A 362 8.70 -21.77 18.99
C SER A 362 7.59 -22.49 19.75
N THR A 363 6.95 -21.78 20.68
CA THR A 363 5.82 -22.34 21.43
C THR A 363 4.60 -22.54 20.54
N TYR A 364 3.63 -23.36 20.98
CA TYR A 364 2.38 -23.56 20.25
C TYR A 364 1.63 -22.24 19.97
N ILE A 365 1.61 -21.31 20.94
CA ILE A 365 0.98 -20.00 20.81
C ILE A 365 1.68 -19.18 19.72
N GLU A 366 3.01 -19.14 19.75
CA GLU A 366 3.82 -18.40 18.78
C GLU A 366 3.61 -18.91 17.35
N LYS A 367 3.60 -20.25 17.14
CA LYS A 367 3.33 -20.85 15.83
C LYS A 367 1.92 -20.56 15.34
N THR A 368 0.92 -20.71 16.22
CA THR A 368 -0.48 -20.44 15.85
C THR A 368 -0.65 -18.99 15.41
N TYR A 369 -0.12 -18.05 16.20
CA TYR A 369 -0.13 -16.63 15.86
C TYR A 369 0.51 -16.38 14.48
N PHE A 370 1.71 -16.94 14.26
CA PHE A 370 2.47 -16.76 13.03
C PHE A 370 1.72 -17.31 11.80
N TYR A 371 1.20 -18.53 11.89
CA TYR A 371 0.46 -19.16 10.79
C TYR A 371 -0.87 -18.47 10.50
N ARG A 372 -1.58 -18.03 11.54
CA ARG A 372 -2.86 -17.33 11.38
C ARG A 372 -2.70 -16.00 10.65
N TYR A 373 -1.63 -15.26 10.94
CA TYR A 373 -1.31 -14.03 10.23
C TYR A 373 -0.71 -14.26 8.83
N ILE A 374 0.03 -15.35 8.58
CA ILE A 374 0.43 -15.76 7.22
C ILE A 374 -0.81 -15.97 6.34
N LYS A 375 -1.82 -16.68 6.87
CA LYS A 375 -3.09 -16.89 6.18
C LYS A 375 -3.82 -15.58 5.90
N PHE A 376 -3.91 -14.71 6.90
CA PHE A 376 -4.53 -13.39 6.75
C PHE A 376 -3.85 -12.55 5.66
N ILE A 377 -2.52 -12.48 5.64
CA ILE A 377 -1.78 -11.70 4.62
C ILE A 377 -1.96 -12.32 3.22
N SER A 378 -1.91 -13.65 3.11
CA SER A 378 -2.09 -14.34 1.81
C SER A 378 -3.47 -14.03 1.23
N ARG A 379 -4.51 -14.03 2.06
CA ARG A 379 -5.86 -13.68 1.63
C ARG A 379 -6.02 -12.20 1.25
N GLU A 380 -5.44 -11.27 2.01
CA GLU A 380 -5.44 -9.85 1.61
C GLU A 380 -4.77 -9.65 0.25
N LEU A 381 -3.60 -10.27 0.03
CA LEU A 381 -2.88 -10.18 -1.24
C LEU A 381 -3.68 -10.79 -2.40
N TYR A 382 -4.40 -11.87 -2.13
CA TYR A 382 -5.30 -12.50 -3.10
C TYR A 382 -6.45 -11.57 -3.50
N HIS A 383 -7.14 -10.96 -2.53
CA HIS A 383 -8.21 -9.98 -2.78
C HIS A 383 -7.69 -8.73 -3.51
N GLN A 384 -6.49 -8.24 -3.15
CA GLN A 384 -5.86 -7.13 -3.88
C GLN A 384 -5.60 -7.48 -5.35
N LYS A 385 -5.20 -8.72 -5.65
CA LYS A 385 -4.88 -9.13 -7.02
C LYS A 385 -6.13 -9.37 -7.86
N ILE A 386 -7.05 -10.20 -7.38
CA ILE A 386 -8.16 -10.69 -8.20
C ILE A 386 -9.53 -10.06 -7.87
N GLY A 387 -9.63 -9.31 -6.77
CA GLY A 387 -10.89 -8.81 -6.24
C GLY A 387 -11.68 -9.86 -5.46
N ASP A 388 -12.85 -9.47 -4.97
CA ASP A 388 -13.81 -10.38 -4.33
C ASP A 388 -15.19 -10.19 -5.00
N ILE A 389 -15.90 -11.31 -5.19
CA ILE A 389 -17.13 -11.44 -5.98
C ILE A 389 -18.31 -10.72 -5.29
N GLU A 390 -18.26 -10.54 -3.96
CA GLU A 390 -19.36 -9.97 -3.19
C GLU A 390 -19.40 -8.43 -3.14
N TYR A 391 -18.37 -7.73 -3.61
CA TYR A 391 -18.37 -6.25 -3.59
C TYR A 391 -19.16 -5.66 -4.77
N GLU A 392 -20.06 -4.72 -4.48
CA GLU A 392 -20.84 -3.99 -5.50
C GLU A 392 -19.97 -3.18 -6.49
N THR A 393 -18.67 -3.02 -6.22
CA THR A 393 -17.72 -2.40 -7.15
C THR A 393 -16.56 -3.33 -7.47
N PRO A 394 -16.09 -3.39 -8.74
CA PRO A 394 -14.89 -4.12 -9.11
C PRO A 394 -13.71 -3.69 -8.23
N THR A 395 -13.13 -4.62 -7.47
CA THR A 395 -11.94 -4.40 -6.64
C THR A 395 -10.75 -5.19 -7.18
N GLY A 396 -9.56 -4.82 -6.73
CA GLY A 396 -8.31 -5.48 -7.09
C GLY A 396 -7.78 -5.14 -8.49
N VAL A 397 -6.56 -5.59 -8.79
CA VAL A 397 -5.86 -5.29 -10.05
C VAL A 397 -6.59 -5.88 -11.26
N ALA A 398 -7.12 -7.10 -11.11
CA ALA A 398 -7.81 -7.77 -12.20
C ALA A 398 -9.07 -7.04 -12.68
N SER A 399 -9.63 -6.13 -11.88
CA SER A 399 -10.73 -5.26 -12.30
C SER A 399 -10.40 -4.48 -13.59
N LEU A 400 -9.12 -4.17 -13.84
CA LEU A 400 -8.66 -3.47 -15.04
C LEU A 400 -8.99 -4.20 -16.35
N TRP A 401 -9.16 -5.54 -16.31
CA TRP A 401 -9.52 -6.34 -17.48
C TRP A 401 -10.74 -7.23 -17.30
N ASN A 402 -11.22 -7.40 -16.06
CA ASN A 402 -12.44 -8.15 -15.77
C ASN A 402 -13.72 -7.29 -15.81
N SER A 403 -13.59 -5.96 -15.69
CA SER A 403 -14.71 -5.03 -15.92
C SER A 403 -14.63 -4.36 -17.29
N LYS A 404 -15.74 -3.82 -17.80
CA LYS A 404 -15.68 -3.05 -19.05
C LYS A 404 -15.05 -1.69 -18.80
N PHE A 405 -14.25 -1.23 -19.76
CA PHE A 405 -13.66 0.11 -19.69
C PHE A 405 -14.70 1.21 -19.52
N SER A 406 -15.86 1.09 -20.20
CA SER A 406 -16.97 2.06 -20.07
C SER A 406 -17.53 2.12 -18.66
N GLU A 407 -17.64 0.98 -17.97
CA GLU A 407 -18.14 0.92 -16.58
C GLU A 407 -17.16 1.66 -15.65
N ARG A 408 -15.85 1.46 -15.83
CA ARG A 408 -14.82 2.17 -15.04
C ARG A 408 -14.76 3.67 -15.37
N ALA A 409 -14.95 4.04 -16.63
CA ALA A 409 -15.06 5.44 -17.02
C ALA A 409 -16.29 6.11 -16.39
N GLU A 410 -17.44 5.42 -16.34
CA GLU A 410 -18.67 5.89 -15.69
C GLU A 410 -18.52 6.03 -14.17
N THR A 411 -17.74 5.15 -13.52
CA THR A 411 -17.39 5.28 -12.09
C THR A 411 -16.24 6.26 -11.83
N LEU A 412 -15.73 6.92 -12.88
CA LEU A 412 -14.64 7.90 -12.83
C LEU A 412 -13.27 7.32 -12.45
N ASP A 413 -13.11 5.99 -12.50
CA ASP A 413 -11.89 5.24 -12.15
C ASP A 413 -10.85 5.20 -13.27
N ALA A 414 -11.14 5.82 -14.42
CA ALA A 414 -10.23 5.98 -15.54
C ALA A 414 -10.26 7.42 -16.07
N ILE A 415 -9.09 8.00 -16.36
CA ILE A 415 -8.95 9.26 -17.10
C ILE A 415 -8.47 8.91 -18.51
N TYR A 416 -9.15 9.35 -19.56
CA TYR A 416 -8.85 8.94 -20.93
C TYR A 416 -9.09 10.05 -21.94
N ASN A 417 -8.80 9.78 -23.22
CA ASN A 417 -8.72 10.79 -24.28
C ASN A 417 -7.74 11.90 -23.89
N LEU A 418 -6.59 11.48 -23.36
CA LEU A 418 -5.52 12.36 -22.95
C LEU A 418 -4.53 12.53 -24.11
N SER A 419 -4.15 13.77 -24.40
CA SER A 419 -3.06 14.08 -25.36
C SER A 419 -1.87 14.68 -24.62
N ILE A 420 -0.66 14.41 -25.07
CA ILE A 420 0.55 14.96 -24.43
C ILE A 420 0.67 16.44 -24.78
N SER A 421 0.70 17.31 -23.78
CA SER A 421 0.92 18.75 -23.96
C SER A 421 2.38 19.13 -23.77
N LYS A 422 3.07 18.52 -22.81
CA LYS A 422 4.47 18.79 -22.48
C LYS A 422 5.14 17.59 -21.84
N ILE A 423 6.37 17.32 -22.26
CA ILE A 423 7.28 16.39 -21.58
C ILE A 423 8.37 17.22 -20.90
N VAL A 424 8.52 17.06 -19.60
CA VAL A 424 9.61 17.64 -18.80
C VAL A 424 10.51 16.49 -18.36
N ASP A 425 11.65 16.36 -19.02
CA ASP A 425 12.68 15.41 -18.63
C ASP A 425 13.77 16.16 -17.87
N SER A 426 13.90 15.88 -16.58
CA SER A 426 15.01 16.34 -15.77
C SER A 426 15.99 15.20 -15.58
N ASN A 427 17.28 15.47 -15.36
CA ASN A 427 18.28 14.44 -15.07
C ASN A 427 17.92 13.52 -13.88
N ARG A 428 16.87 13.81 -13.09
CA ARG A 428 16.38 13.00 -11.98
C ARG A 428 15.02 12.35 -12.26
N ASP A 429 14.05 13.12 -12.79
CA ASP A 429 12.65 12.71 -12.93
C ASP A 429 12.10 12.99 -14.34
N MET A 430 11.21 12.12 -14.83
CA MET A 430 10.40 12.35 -16.04
C MET A 430 8.96 12.71 -15.64
N VAL A 431 8.49 13.88 -16.07
CA VAL A 431 7.14 14.38 -15.81
C VAL A 431 6.45 14.69 -17.14
N ILE A 432 5.24 14.16 -17.34
CA ILE A 432 4.42 14.49 -18.52
C ILE A 432 3.15 15.20 -18.07
N ASN A 433 2.85 16.30 -18.75
CA ASN A 433 1.56 16.97 -18.67
C ASN A 433 0.67 16.48 -19.81
N PHE A 434 -0.50 15.95 -19.46
CA PHE A 434 -1.51 15.49 -20.38
C PHE A 434 -2.67 16.48 -20.42
N LYS A 435 -3.04 16.93 -21.61
CA LYS A 435 -4.27 17.68 -21.84
C LYS A 435 -5.47 16.74 -21.81
N ARG A 436 -6.51 17.15 -21.09
CA ARG A 436 -7.79 16.46 -20.97
C ARG A 436 -8.75 17.00 -22.02
N GLU A 437 -9.19 16.15 -22.94
CA GLU A 437 -10.24 16.54 -23.90
C GLU A 437 -11.63 16.49 -23.28
N VAL A 438 -11.84 15.57 -22.33
CA VAL A 438 -13.07 15.45 -21.55
C VAL A 438 -12.85 16.12 -20.19
N THR A 439 -13.43 17.30 -20.04
CA THR A 439 -13.51 18.02 -18.77
C THR A 439 -14.56 17.37 -17.89
N GLY A 440 -14.25 17.13 -16.62
CA GLY A 440 -15.19 16.51 -15.71
C GLY A 440 -14.53 15.93 -14.48
N LEU A 441 -15.35 15.22 -13.72
CA LEU A 441 -14.99 14.60 -12.46
C LEU A 441 -14.07 13.40 -12.68
N VAL A 442 -13.15 13.17 -11.75
CA VAL A 442 -12.24 12.02 -11.75
C VAL A 442 -12.10 11.44 -10.36
N ASN A 443 -11.98 10.12 -10.27
CA ASN A 443 -11.78 9.39 -9.02
C ASN A 443 -10.27 9.17 -8.72
N PHE A 444 -9.47 10.21 -8.94
CA PHE A 444 -8.02 10.24 -8.69
C PHE A 444 -7.65 11.39 -7.78
N ARG A 445 -6.51 11.26 -7.09
CA ARG A 445 -5.94 12.28 -6.22
C ARG A 445 -4.46 12.47 -6.52
N GLU A 446 -3.94 13.64 -6.15
CA GLU A 446 -2.50 13.87 -6.12
C GLU A 446 -1.83 12.88 -5.15
N GLY A 447 -0.71 12.32 -5.59
CA GLY A 447 0.02 11.26 -4.89
C GLY A 447 -0.50 9.84 -5.16
N ASP A 448 -1.64 9.66 -5.82
CA ASP A 448 -2.10 8.32 -6.20
C ASP A 448 -1.14 7.70 -7.23
N ILE A 449 -0.80 6.43 -7.05
CA ILE A 449 -0.04 5.66 -8.03
C ILE A 449 -0.96 5.24 -9.18
N CYS A 450 -0.44 5.30 -10.40
CA CYS A 450 -1.23 5.07 -11.59
C CYS A 450 -0.47 4.28 -12.65
N ILE A 451 -1.26 3.64 -13.52
CA ILE A 451 -0.83 3.03 -14.77
C ILE A 451 -1.22 3.96 -15.90
N VAL A 452 -0.28 4.22 -16.80
CA VAL A 452 -0.47 5.06 -17.99
C VAL A 452 -0.18 4.21 -19.22
N TYR A 453 -1.06 4.25 -20.22
CA TYR A 453 -0.88 3.47 -21.45
C TYR A 453 -1.56 4.14 -22.66
N PRO A 454 -1.10 3.86 -23.89
CA PRO A 454 -1.77 4.35 -25.10
C PRO A 454 -3.17 3.77 -25.26
N LYS A 455 -4.13 4.61 -25.63
CA LYS A 455 -5.50 4.21 -25.91
C LYS A 455 -6.00 4.86 -27.20
N ASN A 456 -5.47 4.38 -28.33
CA ASN A 456 -5.83 4.89 -29.65
C ASN A 456 -7.13 4.25 -30.17
N ASN A 457 -7.39 3.01 -29.76
CA ASN A 457 -8.55 2.22 -30.14
C ASN A 457 -9.36 1.75 -28.92
N VAL A 458 -10.60 1.30 -29.18
CA VAL A 458 -11.48 0.74 -28.13
C VAL A 458 -10.87 -0.52 -27.52
N THR A 459 -10.16 -1.32 -28.31
CA THR A 459 -9.48 -2.58 -27.91
C THR A 459 -8.19 -2.37 -27.11
N ASP A 460 -7.67 -1.14 -27.05
CA ASP A 460 -6.44 -0.85 -26.32
C ASP A 460 -6.73 -0.81 -24.82
N THR A 461 -5.99 -1.62 -24.07
CA THR A 461 -6.12 -1.84 -22.64
C THR A 461 -4.73 -2.05 -22.03
N VAL A 462 -4.68 -2.17 -20.70
CA VAL A 462 -3.47 -2.55 -19.97
C VAL A 462 -2.91 -3.94 -20.36
N LEU A 463 -3.69 -4.79 -21.06
CA LEU A 463 -3.25 -6.13 -21.50
C LEU A 463 -2.76 -6.16 -22.96
N THR A 464 -3.00 -5.10 -23.73
CA THR A 464 -2.72 -5.06 -25.19
C THR A 464 -1.68 -4.01 -25.55
N THR A 465 -1.11 -3.34 -24.55
CA THR A 465 -0.09 -2.30 -24.73
C THR A 465 1.03 -2.45 -23.69
N GLN A 466 2.16 -1.78 -23.95
CA GLN A 466 3.13 -1.52 -22.89
C GLN A 466 2.50 -0.57 -21.87
N ILE A 467 2.72 -0.84 -20.58
CA ILE A 467 2.26 0.02 -19.50
C ILE A 467 3.42 0.80 -18.89
N LEU A 468 3.13 2.04 -18.49
CA LEU A 468 4.04 2.91 -17.77
C LEU A 468 3.48 3.12 -16.35
N LYS A 469 4.35 3.11 -15.35
CA LYS A 469 3.96 3.33 -13.95
C LYS A 469 4.39 4.71 -13.48
N GLY A 470 3.49 5.42 -12.81
CA GLY A 470 3.75 6.76 -12.32
C GLY A 470 2.94 7.10 -11.06
N THR A 471 3.01 8.37 -10.71
CA THR A 471 2.26 8.99 -9.62
C THR A 471 1.65 10.28 -10.14
N ILE A 472 0.37 10.52 -9.81
CA ILE A 472 -0.31 11.77 -10.13
C ILE A 472 0.34 12.92 -9.33
N VAL A 473 0.81 13.94 -10.01
CA VAL A 473 1.40 15.14 -9.39
C VAL A 473 0.34 16.21 -9.18
N GLU A 474 -0.49 16.45 -10.20
CA GLU A 474 -1.48 17.52 -10.19
C GLU A 474 -2.67 17.15 -11.09
N ILE A 475 -3.89 17.49 -10.67
CA ILE A 475 -5.11 17.33 -11.47
C ILE A 475 -5.80 18.69 -11.60
N ARG A 476 -5.90 19.20 -12.83
CA ARG A 476 -6.65 20.40 -13.19
C ARG A 476 -7.85 20.04 -14.06
N GLU A 477 -8.71 21.01 -14.34
CA GLU A 477 -9.89 20.83 -15.20
C GLU A 477 -9.52 20.34 -16.60
N ASN A 478 -8.49 20.95 -17.21
CA ASN A 478 -8.05 20.70 -18.58
C ASN A 478 -6.74 19.90 -18.68
N GLU A 479 -6.11 19.56 -17.56
CA GLU A 479 -4.78 18.96 -17.54
C GLU A 479 -4.61 17.97 -16.39
N VAL A 480 -3.79 16.94 -16.59
CA VAL A 480 -3.33 16.03 -15.53
C VAL A 480 -1.82 15.81 -15.70
N THR A 481 -1.07 16.01 -14.61
CA THR A 481 0.38 15.87 -14.60
C THR A 481 0.78 14.58 -13.91
N VAL A 482 1.62 13.76 -14.55
CA VAL A 482 2.10 12.48 -14.02
C VAL A 482 3.62 12.47 -13.95
N ARG A 483 4.17 12.06 -12.81
CA ARG A 483 5.60 11.75 -12.65
C ARG A 483 5.79 10.25 -12.85
N PHE A 484 6.63 9.88 -13.80
CA PHE A 484 6.94 8.47 -14.08
C PHE A 484 8.01 7.96 -13.12
N ARG A 485 7.94 6.67 -12.78
CA ARG A 485 8.93 6.03 -11.89
C ARG A 485 10.31 5.89 -12.56
N TYR A 486 10.35 5.86 -13.89
CA TYR A 486 11.57 5.67 -14.69
C TYR A 486 11.56 6.65 -15.85
N LYS A 487 12.75 7.10 -16.26
CA LYS A 487 12.93 7.89 -17.48
C LYS A 487 12.63 7.06 -18.71
N GLN A 488 12.33 7.70 -19.84
CA GLN A 488 12.06 7.02 -21.10
C GLN A 488 12.76 7.74 -22.27
N LYS A 489 13.74 7.09 -22.91
CA LYS A 489 14.54 7.72 -24.00
C LYS A 489 13.76 7.79 -25.31
N ASN A 490 12.96 6.76 -25.56
CA ASN A 490 12.24 6.61 -26.81
C ASN A 490 11.07 7.61 -26.88
N HIS A 491 11.35 8.82 -27.35
CA HIS A 491 10.33 9.83 -27.58
C HIS A 491 9.34 9.44 -28.70
N HIS A 492 9.73 8.56 -29.65
CA HIS A 492 8.78 8.08 -30.67
C HIS A 492 7.61 7.36 -30.03
N TYR A 493 7.83 6.55 -28.99
CA TYR A 493 6.72 5.90 -28.28
C TYR A 493 5.68 6.89 -27.75
N PHE A 494 6.10 8.08 -27.33
CA PHE A 494 5.18 9.13 -26.90
C PHE A 494 4.52 9.87 -28.06
N ASN A 495 5.30 10.18 -29.10
CA ASN A 495 4.85 10.97 -30.24
C ASN A 495 3.93 10.19 -31.20
N ASP A 496 4.13 8.88 -31.32
CA ASP A 496 3.37 8.00 -32.22
C ASP A 496 1.96 7.68 -31.68
N ASN A 497 1.73 7.94 -30.39
CA ASN A 497 0.46 7.65 -29.71
C ASN A 497 -0.30 8.95 -29.41
N PRO A 498 -1.35 9.29 -30.18
CA PRO A 498 -2.10 10.53 -29.97
C PRO A 498 -2.94 10.54 -28.69
N TYR A 499 -3.40 9.37 -28.22
CA TYR A 499 -4.33 9.26 -27.10
C TYR A 499 -3.84 8.32 -26.01
N TRP A 500 -4.07 8.73 -24.76
CA TRP A 500 -3.61 8.04 -23.56
C TRP A 500 -4.75 7.83 -22.56
N ALA A 501 -4.57 6.82 -21.71
CA ALA A 501 -5.40 6.54 -20.56
C ALA A 501 -4.57 6.38 -19.29
N ILE A 502 -5.18 6.74 -18.16
CA ILE A 502 -4.66 6.62 -16.80
C ILE A 502 -5.67 5.82 -15.98
N GLU A 503 -5.21 4.74 -15.36
CA GLU A 503 -5.97 3.89 -14.43
C GLU A 503 -5.19 3.70 -13.11
N HIS A 504 -5.85 3.21 -12.05
CA HIS A 504 -5.20 2.98 -10.74
C HIS A 504 -4.16 1.84 -10.79
N ASP A 505 -3.02 2.00 -10.10
CA ASP A 505 -2.02 0.94 -9.88
C ASP A 505 -2.14 0.36 -8.45
N SER A 506 -1.53 -0.81 -8.22
CA SER A 506 -1.36 -1.35 -6.87
C SER A 506 0.02 -1.99 -6.67
N LEU A 507 0.43 -2.19 -5.42
CA LEU A 507 1.77 -2.70 -5.07
C LEU A 507 1.68 -3.89 -4.13
N ASP A 508 2.34 -4.99 -4.47
CA ASP A 508 2.45 -6.18 -3.61
C ASP A 508 3.42 -5.95 -2.43
N SER A 509 4.29 -4.94 -2.53
CA SER A 509 5.40 -4.70 -1.59
C SER A 509 4.95 -4.49 -0.14
N SER A 510 3.78 -3.87 0.09
CA SER A 510 3.22 -3.66 1.43
C SER A 510 2.94 -4.99 2.13
N TYR A 511 2.34 -5.95 1.43
CA TYR A 511 2.02 -7.28 1.95
C TYR A 511 3.27 -8.16 2.10
N ASN A 512 4.20 -8.09 1.14
CA ASN A 512 5.48 -8.79 1.26
C ASN A 512 6.28 -8.31 2.49
N ASN A 513 6.20 -7.03 2.85
CA ASN A 513 6.84 -6.51 4.06
C ASN A 513 6.17 -6.99 5.35
N MET A 514 4.86 -7.26 5.34
CA MET A 514 4.16 -7.85 6.49
C MET A 514 4.67 -9.26 6.80
N TYR A 515 4.93 -10.09 5.78
CA TYR A 515 5.55 -11.42 5.97
C TYR A 515 6.93 -11.32 6.63
N LYS A 516 7.79 -10.42 6.15
CA LYS A 516 9.13 -10.18 6.72
C LYS A 516 9.06 -9.71 8.16
N THR A 517 8.10 -8.83 8.46
CA THR A 517 7.87 -8.29 9.80
C THR A 517 7.41 -9.39 10.77
N LEU A 518 6.52 -10.29 10.35
CA LEU A 518 6.14 -11.47 11.14
C LEU A 518 7.30 -12.43 11.36
N TYR A 519 8.11 -12.67 10.31
CA TYR A 519 9.26 -13.55 10.43
C TYR A 519 10.30 -12.96 11.39
N LYS A 520 10.55 -11.66 11.32
CA LYS A 520 11.41 -10.94 12.27
C LYS A 520 10.91 -11.05 13.71
N PHE A 521 9.59 -10.94 13.91
CA PHE A 521 8.97 -11.17 15.21
C PHE A 521 9.22 -12.60 15.73
N ILE A 522 8.96 -13.66 14.94
CA ILE A 522 9.13 -15.04 15.41
C ILE A 522 10.61 -15.37 15.73
N THR A 523 11.55 -14.67 15.08
CA THR A 523 12.99 -14.77 15.36
C THR A 523 13.46 -13.96 16.58
N SER A 524 12.60 -13.14 17.17
CA SER A 524 12.96 -12.29 18.31
C SER A 524 13.13 -13.08 19.61
N SER A 525 13.78 -12.46 20.59
CA SER A 525 13.99 -13.07 21.91
C SER A 525 12.67 -13.47 22.58
N LYS A 526 12.69 -14.53 23.39
CA LYS A 526 11.49 -14.98 24.12
C LYS A 526 10.85 -13.88 24.98
N PRO A 527 11.59 -13.08 25.77
CA PRO A 527 11.00 -11.97 26.53
C PRO A 527 10.28 -10.94 25.65
N THR A 528 10.84 -10.63 24.48
CA THR A 528 10.22 -9.74 23.49
C THR A 528 8.93 -10.35 22.93
N LYS A 529 8.96 -11.63 22.54
CA LYS A 529 7.78 -12.35 22.04
C LYS A 529 6.67 -12.41 23.08
N ASP A 530 7.01 -12.76 24.32
CA ASP A 530 6.05 -12.87 25.43
C ASP A 530 5.42 -11.51 25.76
N LEU A 531 6.20 -10.41 25.74
CA LEU A 531 5.69 -9.04 25.92
C LEU A 531 4.70 -8.67 24.81
N LEU A 532 5.11 -8.83 23.55
CA LEU A 532 4.32 -8.40 22.41
C LEU A 532 3.04 -9.25 22.25
N LEU A 533 3.08 -10.55 22.55
CA LEU A 533 1.88 -11.41 22.59
C LEU A 533 0.96 -11.10 23.79
N GLY A 534 1.39 -10.27 24.74
CA GLY A 534 0.65 -10.00 25.96
C GLY A 534 0.61 -11.18 26.95
N ILE A 535 1.57 -12.10 26.83
CA ILE A 535 1.82 -13.17 27.81
C ILE A 535 2.45 -12.56 29.06
N ARG A 536 3.44 -11.68 28.87
CA ARG A 536 4.09 -10.89 29.93
C ARG A 536 3.56 -9.46 29.92
N GLY A 537 3.32 -8.91 31.11
CA GLY A 537 2.96 -7.49 31.27
C GLY A 537 4.18 -6.58 31.21
N PRO A 538 4.02 -5.30 30.80
CA PRO A 538 5.10 -4.32 30.84
C PRO A 538 5.70 -4.17 32.24
N GLY A 539 7.03 -4.10 32.35
CA GLY A 539 7.76 -3.96 33.61
C GLY A 539 7.82 -5.20 34.50
N ASN A 540 7.18 -6.31 34.10
CA ASN A 540 7.26 -7.57 34.84
C ASN A 540 8.37 -8.42 34.24
N SER A 541 9.58 -8.41 34.81
CA SER A 541 10.73 -9.17 34.27
C SER A 541 10.67 -10.68 34.53
N ASP A 542 9.78 -11.19 35.39
CA ASP A 542 9.70 -12.62 35.72
C ASP A 542 8.25 -13.14 35.83
N ALA A 543 7.91 -14.14 35.01
CA ALA A 543 6.67 -14.94 35.15
C ALA A 543 6.82 -16.11 36.16
N SER A 544 7.99 -16.29 36.78
CA SER A 544 8.28 -17.38 37.71
C SER A 544 7.95 -17.07 39.18
N ASN A 545 7.56 -15.84 39.52
CA ASN A 545 7.28 -15.42 40.91
C ASN A 545 5.79 -15.23 41.23
N GLN A 546 4.86 -15.83 40.46
CA GLN A 546 3.43 -15.80 40.81
C GLN A 546 2.97 -16.86 41.83
N ASN A 547 3.88 -17.69 42.38
CA ASN A 547 3.54 -18.70 43.38
C ASN A 547 3.87 -18.37 44.83
N ASN A 548 4.34 -17.16 45.15
CA ASN A 548 4.53 -16.72 46.54
C ASN A 548 3.63 -15.52 46.88
N SER A 549 2.32 -15.71 46.78
CA SER A 549 1.33 -14.79 47.33
C SER A 549 0.77 -15.34 48.64
N GLU A 550 1.61 -15.59 49.64
CA GLU A 550 1.13 -15.93 51.00
C GLU A 550 1.95 -15.32 52.16
N ASP A 551 2.89 -14.38 51.95
CA ASP A 551 3.65 -13.81 53.09
C ASP A 551 3.93 -12.30 52.96
N ILE A 552 2.90 -11.46 52.80
CA ILE A 552 2.93 -10.07 53.29
C ILE A 552 1.53 -9.68 53.80
N LYS A 553 1.07 -10.35 54.87
CA LYS A 553 0.12 -9.76 55.82
C LYS A 553 0.90 -9.44 57.09
N HIS A 554 0.85 -8.17 57.48
CA HIS A 554 1.43 -7.52 58.66
C HIS A 554 2.59 -6.56 58.36
N ASN A 555 2.23 -5.36 57.92
CA ASN A 555 2.61 -4.15 58.63
C ASN A 555 1.61 -3.05 58.28
N SER A 556 0.60 -2.94 59.14
CA SER A 556 -0.25 -1.77 59.27
C SER A 556 0.58 -0.66 59.90
N ASP A 557 1.19 0.18 59.06
CA ASP A 557 1.55 1.54 59.45
C ASP A 557 1.05 2.51 58.38
N ASN A 558 0.14 3.36 58.82
CA ASN A 558 -0.44 4.46 58.07
C ASN A 558 0.67 5.41 57.60
N ASN A 559 1.11 5.26 56.36
CA ASN A 559 1.59 6.39 55.56
C ASN A 559 1.17 6.16 54.11
N SER A 560 -0.07 6.57 53.86
CA SER A 560 -0.62 6.82 52.55
C SER A 560 0.22 7.89 51.83
N ASN A 561 1.31 7.48 51.17
CA ASN A 561 1.94 8.25 50.10
C ASN A 561 1.06 8.18 48.85
N TYR A 562 -0.16 8.72 48.96
CA TYR A 562 -0.80 9.31 47.80
C TYR A 562 0.09 10.47 47.39
N ILE A 563 0.87 10.29 46.32
CA ILE A 563 1.42 11.42 45.59
C ILE A 563 0.22 12.30 45.27
N ASN A 564 0.18 13.46 45.93
CA ASN A 564 -0.89 14.43 45.82
C ASN A 564 -0.83 14.99 44.40
N TYR A 565 -1.53 14.34 43.47
CA TYR A 565 -1.56 14.72 42.06
C TYR A 565 -2.22 16.09 41.95
N ASN A 566 -1.39 17.11 41.79
CA ASN A 566 -1.84 18.45 41.53
C ASN A 566 -2.54 18.45 40.14
N ILE A 567 -3.87 18.58 40.14
CA ILE A 567 -4.74 18.58 38.93
C ILE A 567 -4.35 19.68 37.91
N ASN A 568 -3.49 20.62 38.33
CA ASN A 568 -3.00 21.73 37.52
C ASN A 568 -1.90 21.36 36.49
N ASN A 569 -1.30 20.15 36.52
CA ASN A 569 -0.18 19.75 35.63
C ASN A 569 -0.56 18.68 34.57
N TYR A 570 -1.69 18.85 33.88
CA TYR A 570 -2.26 17.86 32.92
C TYR A 570 -1.63 17.88 31.50
N PRO A 571 -0.33 18.12 31.36
CA PRO A 571 0.36 17.15 30.49
C PRO A 571 1.47 16.39 31.22
N GLU A 572 2.15 17.03 32.17
CA GLU A 572 3.38 16.51 32.78
C GLU A 572 3.17 15.20 33.54
N ASN A 573 2.01 15.00 34.18
CA ASN A 573 1.73 13.74 34.88
C ASN A 573 1.72 12.53 33.93
N ILE A 574 1.09 12.67 32.77
CA ILE A 574 1.01 11.60 31.76
C ILE A 574 2.38 11.40 31.10
N ILE A 575 3.09 12.48 30.80
CA ILE A 575 4.45 12.40 30.25
C ILE A 575 5.39 11.68 31.22
N THR A 576 5.30 11.98 32.52
CA THR A 576 6.09 11.29 33.56
C THR A 576 5.78 9.80 33.60
N GLN A 577 4.49 9.41 33.56
CA GLN A 577 4.09 8.00 33.50
C GLN A 577 4.64 7.32 32.24
N ALA A 578 4.45 7.95 31.08
CA ALA A 578 4.91 7.45 29.80
C ALA A 578 6.43 7.28 29.77
N ILE A 579 7.22 8.19 30.34
CA ILE A 579 8.68 8.09 30.45
C ILE A 579 9.11 7.02 31.45
N SER A 580 8.38 6.87 32.56
CA SER A 580 8.70 5.89 33.62
C SER A 580 8.42 4.44 33.24
N ALA A 581 7.58 4.21 32.23
CA ALA A 581 7.31 2.85 31.74
C ALA A 581 8.59 2.17 31.23
N GLU A 582 8.76 0.88 31.49
CA GLU A 582 9.98 0.16 31.08
C GLU A 582 9.89 -0.31 29.62
N ASP A 583 8.85 -1.07 29.29
CA ASP A 583 8.70 -1.73 27.99
C ASP A 583 7.89 -0.89 26.97
N TYR A 584 6.64 -0.56 27.30
CA TYR A 584 5.78 0.27 26.46
C TYR A 584 4.76 1.08 27.25
N PHE A 585 4.23 2.12 26.63
CA PHE A 585 3.11 2.90 27.15
C PHE A 585 2.09 3.26 26.06
N LEU A 586 0.80 3.15 26.35
CA LEU A 586 -0.29 3.41 25.42
C LEU A 586 -1.06 4.68 25.80
N ILE A 587 -1.11 5.66 24.90
CA ILE A 587 -1.87 6.90 25.09
C ILE A 587 -3.12 6.86 24.22
N VAL A 588 -4.29 6.69 24.86
CA VAL A 588 -5.58 6.80 24.19
C VAL A 588 -5.93 8.28 24.07
N GLY A 589 -5.90 8.81 22.85
CA GLY A 589 -6.13 10.23 22.58
C GLY A 589 -7.40 10.50 21.78
N PRO A 590 -8.55 10.71 22.45
CA PRO A 590 -9.78 11.18 21.83
C PRO A 590 -9.61 12.44 20.96
N PRO A 591 -10.57 12.76 20.09
CA PRO A 591 -10.50 13.91 19.19
C PRO A 591 -10.25 15.23 19.92
N GLY A 592 -9.28 16.00 19.44
CA GLY A 592 -8.98 17.34 19.97
C GLY A 592 -8.14 17.36 21.26
N THR A 593 -7.66 16.22 21.74
CA THR A 593 -6.85 16.12 22.98
C THR A 593 -5.37 16.46 22.82
N GLY A 594 -4.93 16.80 21.60
CA GLY A 594 -3.54 17.20 21.33
C GLY A 594 -2.55 16.05 21.27
N LYS A 595 -2.96 14.85 20.80
CA LYS A 595 -2.09 13.68 20.56
C LYS A 595 -0.71 14.07 20.00
N THR A 596 -0.69 14.67 18.82
CA THR A 596 0.53 15.06 18.10
C THR A 596 1.09 16.38 18.65
N SER A 597 0.25 17.43 18.68
CA SER A 597 0.69 18.80 18.97
C SER A 597 1.11 19.07 20.42
N ILE A 598 0.68 18.21 21.36
CA ILE A 598 1.03 18.30 22.78
C ILE A 598 1.80 17.06 23.19
N PHE A 599 1.21 15.86 23.13
CA PHE A 599 1.81 14.68 23.77
C PHE A 599 3.02 14.13 23.03
N ALA A 600 2.94 13.91 21.71
CA ALA A 600 4.10 13.49 20.92
C ALA A 600 5.23 14.54 21.02
N ARG A 601 4.88 15.83 20.88
CA ARG A 601 5.80 16.95 21.05
C ARG A 601 6.51 16.93 22.41
N ARG A 602 5.77 16.89 23.52
CA ARG A 602 6.33 16.90 24.88
C ARG A 602 7.18 15.66 25.14
N LEU A 603 6.78 14.48 24.64
CA LEU A 603 7.61 13.27 24.72
C LEU A 603 8.95 13.46 23.99
N ILE A 604 8.94 14.04 22.80
CA ILE A 604 10.17 14.35 22.04
C ILE A 604 11.04 15.31 22.84
N GLU A 605 10.47 16.41 23.36
CA GLU A 605 11.19 17.40 24.18
C GLU A 605 11.85 16.73 25.40
N GLU A 606 11.11 15.90 26.15
CA GLU A 606 11.62 15.26 27.36
C GLU A 606 12.70 14.20 27.06
N TYR A 607 12.49 13.33 26.06
CA TYR A 607 13.50 12.35 25.67
C TYR A 607 14.76 13.00 25.09
N TYR A 608 14.63 14.14 24.42
CA TYR A 608 15.77 14.83 23.83
C TYR A 608 16.72 15.43 24.89
N LYS A 609 16.24 15.75 26.10
CA LYS A 609 17.07 16.25 27.21
C LYS A 609 18.21 15.30 27.59
N SER A 610 17.99 14.00 27.47
CA SER A 610 19.01 12.97 27.76
C SER A 610 19.89 12.75 26.53
N HIS A 611 21.18 13.09 26.58
CA HIS A 611 22.04 13.14 25.39
C HIS A 611 22.27 11.79 24.68
N ASP A 612 22.05 10.68 25.39
CA ASP A 612 22.31 9.32 24.90
C ASP A 612 21.08 8.65 24.26
N ILE A 613 19.93 9.33 24.20
CA ILE A 613 18.69 8.75 23.70
C ILE A 613 18.49 9.11 22.22
N ASN A 614 18.44 8.09 21.36
CA ASN A 614 18.00 8.19 19.97
C ASN A 614 16.50 7.91 19.85
N ILE A 615 15.79 8.80 19.16
CA ILE A 615 14.32 8.84 19.09
C ILE A 615 13.87 8.56 17.65
N MET A 616 13.05 7.54 17.48
CA MET A 616 12.34 7.26 16.23
C MET A 616 10.88 7.70 16.36
N VAL A 617 10.39 8.51 15.45
CA VAL A 617 9.02 9.03 15.44
C VAL A 617 8.31 8.51 14.19
N ILE A 618 7.24 7.76 14.37
CA ILE A 618 6.57 7.02 13.29
C ILE A 618 5.10 7.41 13.23
N ALA A 619 4.54 7.53 12.03
CA ALA A 619 3.10 7.53 11.82
C ALA A 619 2.71 6.71 10.58
N ASN A 620 1.43 6.42 10.41
CA ASN A 620 0.95 5.61 9.27
C ASN A 620 0.91 6.40 7.95
N THR A 621 0.60 7.70 7.99
CA THR A 621 0.40 8.53 6.78
C THR A 621 1.43 9.64 6.65
N ASN A 622 1.73 10.04 5.41
CA ASN A 622 2.65 11.16 5.13
C ASN A 622 2.19 12.47 5.78
N ARG A 623 0.88 12.75 5.79
CA ARG A 623 0.31 13.92 6.46
C ARG A 623 0.59 13.91 7.96
N ALA A 624 0.39 12.77 8.63
CA ALA A 624 0.70 12.67 10.06
C ALA A 624 2.20 12.85 10.33
N VAL A 625 3.06 12.39 9.42
CA VAL A 625 4.51 12.66 9.47
C VAL A 625 4.83 14.14 9.29
N ASP A 626 4.16 14.86 8.37
CA ASP A 626 4.29 16.31 8.24
C ASP A 626 3.89 17.02 9.56
N GLU A 627 2.77 16.62 10.16
CA GLU A 627 2.29 17.16 11.44
C GLU A 627 3.28 16.88 12.60
N LEU A 628 3.96 15.73 12.59
CA LEU A 628 5.03 15.41 13.53
C LEU A 628 6.30 16.25 13.28
N CYS A 629 6.68 16.49 12.02
CA CYS A 629 7.77 17.41 11.69
C CYS A 629 7.47 18.83 12.19
N ASP A 630 6.23 19.31 12.05
CA ASP A 630 5.79 20.59 12.62
C ASP A 630 5.86 20.60 14.15
N ALA A 631 5.46 19.51 14.80
CA ALA A 631 5.57 19.36 16.24
C ALA A 631 7.04 19.43 16.70
N ILE A 632 7.97 18.80 15.97
CA ILE A 632 9.41 18.86 16.24
C ILE A 632 9.96 20.27 16.03
N ASN A 633 9.58 20.95 14.96
CA ASN A 633 9.97 22.35 14.73
C ASN A 633 9.55 23.22 15.91
N ALA A 634 8.29 23.09 16.35
CA ALA A 634 7.75 23.82 17.48
C ALA A 634 8.43 23.45 18.82
N ALA A 635 8.83 22.19 19.01
CA ALA A 635 9.56 21.74 20.19
C ALA A 635 10.89 22.47 20.38
N PHE A 636 11.54 22.83 19.28
CA PHE A 636 12.84 23.51 19.28
C PHE A 636 12.75 25.01 18.94
N GLY A 637 11.55 25.59 18.91
CA GLY A 637 11.34 27.03 18.69
C GLY A 637 11.52 27.50 17.24
N TYR A 638 11.57 26.59 16.26
CA TYR A 638 11.66 26.94 14.85
C TYR A 638 10.26 27.21 14.27
N THR A 639 10.05 28.39 13.71
CA THR A 639 8.77 28.82 13.12
C THR A 639 8.83 28.93 11.60
N ASP A 640 10.04 29.05 11.03
CA ASP A 640 10.34 29.05 9.60
C ASP A 640 10.41 27.63 9.00
N GLY A 641 10.45 26.61 9.85
CA GLY A 641 10.56 25.21 9.47
C GLY A 641 11.99 24.70 9.25
N LEU A 642 13.02 25.52 9.46
CA LEU A 642 14.43 25.22 9.19
C LEU A 642 15.13 24.45 10.32
N CYS A 643 14.41 23.58 11.02
CA CYS A 643 14.96 22.81 12.14
C CYS A 643 15.90 21.71 11.63
N GLU A 644 17.16 21.72 12.09
CA GLU A 644 18.18 20.74 11.71
C GLU A 644 18.28 19.55 12.67
N ASN A 645 17.43 19.48 13.70
CA ASN A 645 17.53 18.47 14.77
C ASN A 645 16.98 17.08 14.41
N TYR A 646 16.40 16.91 13.21
CA TYR A 646 15.82 15.63 12.78
C TYR A 646 16.14 15.26 11.33
N ILE A 647 16.08 13.98 11.00
CA ILE A 647 16.09 13.48 9.61
C ILE A 647 14.75 12.81 9.31
N ARG A 648 14.18 13.09 8.14
CA ARG A 648 12.93 12.49 7.67
C ARG A 648 13.20 11.41 6.62
N ILE A 649 12.59 10.24 6.79
CA ILE A 649 12.58 9.18 5.77
C ILE A 649 11.29 9.28 4.95
N GLY A 650 11.42 9.36 3.63
CA GLY A 650 10.30 9.50 2.71
C GLY A 650 10.76 9.99 1.33
N THR A 651 9.81 10.41 0.49
CA THR A 651 10.08 10.96 -0.83
C THR A 651 9.57 12.40 -0.93
N GLU A 652 10.06 13.16 -1.90
CA GLU A 652 9.63 14.56 -2.11
C GLU A 652 8.16 14.70 -2.51
N LEU A 653 7.63 13.73 -3.28
CA LEU A 653 6.23 13.69 -3.70
C LEU A 653 5.26 13.62 -2.53
N SER A 654 5.68 12.97 -1.44
CA SER A 654 4.84 12.73 -0.27
C SER A 654 5.28 13.53 0.95
N CYS A 655 6.11 14.55 0.75
CA CYS A 655 6.64 15.41 1.79
C CYS A 655 6.28 16.86 1.50
N ALA A 656 5.67 17.54 2.47
CA ALA A 656 5.37 18.96 2.34
C ALA A 656 6.67 19.76 2.10
N ASP A 657 6.60 20.74 1.20
CA ASP A 657 7.76 21.50 0.69
C ASP A 657 8.69 22.01 1.80
N LYS A 658 8.12 22.55 2.88
CA LYS A 658 8.85 23.06 4.04
C LYS A 658 9.74 22.03 4.75
N HIS A 659 9.44 20.73 4.65
CA HIS A 659 10.22 19.65 5.29
C HIS A 659 11.17 18.94 4.32
N ARG A 660 11.14 19.24 3.01
CA ARG A 660 11.95 18.54 2.00
C ARG A 660 13.44 18.63 2.24
N HIS A 661 13.94 19.74 2.80
CA HIS A 661 15.36 19.90 3.13
C HIS A 661 15.86 18.90 4.19
N ARG A 662 14.96 18.32 5.00
CA ARG A 662 15.29 17.28 6.01
C ARG A 662 15.04 15.86 5.52
N LEU A 663 14.62 15.66 4.27
CA LEU A 663 14.53 14.32 3.70
C LEU A 663 15.91 13.67 3.66
N LEU A 664 15.99 12.40 4.02
CA LEU A 664 17.24 11.63 4.06
C LEU A 664 18.03 11.75 2.76
N GLN A 665 17.36 11.67 1.61
CA GLN A 665 17.97 11.87 0.29
C GLN A 665 18.59 13.26 0.14
N ASN A 666 17.92 14.32 0.60
CA ASN A 666 18.37 15.70 0.40
C ASN A 666 19.46 16.09 1.41
N VAL A 667 19.43 15.51 2.62
CA VAL A 667 20.52 15.60 3.59
C VAL A 667 21.75 14.87 3.04
N SER A 668 21.56 13.67 2.49
CA SER A 668 22.68 12.85 2.00
C SER A 668 23.32 13.37 0.70
N GLU A 669 22.58 14.10 -0.14
CA GLU A 669 23.07 14.73 -1.36
C GLU A 669 24.24 15.71 -1.15
N GLN A 670 24.37 16.26 0.06
CA GLN A 670 25.43 17.21 0.42
C GLN A 670 26.79 16.55 0.59
N TYR A 671 26.83 15.22 0.74
CA TYR A 671 28.03 14.46 1.02
C TYR A 671 28.56 13.75 -0.23
N ILE A 672 29.88 13.68 -0.34
CA ILE A 672 30.59 13.00 -1.44
C ILE A 672 31.31 11.73 -0.99
N ASP A 673 31.32 11.48 0.32
CA ASP A 673 31.99 10.34 0.95
C ASP A 673 31.13 9.72 2.06
N ARG A 674 31.47 8.47 2.43
CA ARG A 674 30.70 7.67 3.39
C ARG A 674 30.93 8.08 4.84
N GLU A 675 32.10 8.62 5.17
CA GLU A 675 32.49 8.94 6.54
C GLU A 675 31.69 10.16 7.02
N SER A 676 31.68 11.24 6.24
CA SER A 676 30.91 12.45 6.52
C SER A 676 29.41 12.19 6.68
N LEU A 677 28.85 11.32 5.82
CA LEU A 677 27.44 10.92 5.92
C LEU A 677 27.18 10.13 7.21
N ARG A 678 28.08 9.21 7.57
CA ARG A 678 27.95 8.40 8.79
C ARG A 678 27.98 9.27 10.04
N GLU A 679 28.90 10.24 10.11
CA GLU A 679 28.96 11.19 11.23
C GLU A 679 27.63 11.94 11.40
N THR A 680 27.02 12.37 10.30
CA THR A 680 25.71 13.05 10.32
C THR A 680 24.59 12.15 10.83
N ILE A 681 24.56 10.89 10.39
CA ILE A 681 23.60 9.88 10.86
C ILE A 681 23.77 9.62 12.37
N ASP A 682 25.02 9.51 12.82
CA ASP A 682 25.37 9.25 14.22
C ASP A 682 24.96 10.43 15.11
N GLN A 683 25.25 11.67 14.70
CA GLN A 683 24.91 12.89 15.43
C GLN A 683 23.41 13.18 15.48
N CYS A 684 22.67 12.87 14.41
CA CYS A 684 21.23 13.15 14.37
C CYS A 684 20.44 12.18 15.25
N ARG A 685 19.85 12.69 16.34
CA ARG A 685 19.15 11.88 17.35
C ARG A 685 17.67 11.65 17.06
N ILE A 686 17.01 12.53 16.29
CA ILE A 686 15.57 12.41 15.99
C ILE A 686 15.40 11.97 14.54
N TRP A 687 14.62 10.91 14.34
CA TRP A 687 14.26 10.42 13.02
C TRP A 687 12.74 10.37 12.90
N VAL A 688 12.21 10.79 11.76
CA VAL A 688 10.76 10.84 11.51
C VAL A 688 10.44 10.09 10.22
N SER A 689 9.44 9.22 10.23
CA SER A 689 9.13 8.40 9.06
C SER A 689 7.68 7.95 9.03
N THR A 690 7.20 7.60 7.83
CA THR A 690 6.05 6.69 7.75
C THR A 690 6.49 5.27 8.13
N LEU A 691 5.57 4.43 8.60
CA LEU A 691 5.86 3.03 8.85
C LEU A 691 6.36 2.31 7.59
N ALA A 692 5.73 2.55 6.44
CA ALA A 692 6.13 1.94 5.17
C ALA A 692 7.55 2.33 4.75
N SER A 693 7.95 3.59 4.96
CA SER A 693 9.27 4.10 4.58
C SER A 693 10.40 3.61 5.49
N VAL A 694 10.17 3.44 6.80
CA VAL A 694 11.23 2.94 7.69
C VAL A 694 11.41 1.42 7.55
N THR A 695 10.32 0.68 7.37
CA THR A 695 10.37 -0.78 7.15
C THR A 695 11.03 -1.14 5.81
N SER A 696 10.99 -0.26 4.81
CA SER A 696 11.71 -0.44 3.54
C SER A 696 13.19 -0.04 3.59
N LYS A 697 13.69 0.45 4.75
CA LYS A 697 15.08 0.85 4.97
C LYS A 697 15.70 0.11 6.17
N PRO A 698 15.76 -1.24 6.14
CA PRO A 698 16.33 -2.04 7.23
C PRO A 698 17.81 -1.71 7.52
N GLU A 699 18.54 -1.19 6.53
CA GLU A 699 19.92 -0.72 6.65
C GLU A 699 20.08 0.34 7.75
N LEU A 700 19.03 1.11 8.05
CA LEU A 700 19.09 2.15 9.09
C LEU A 700 19.43 1.57 10.45
N PHE A 701 18.86 0.40 10.77
CA PHE A 701 19.07 -0.26 12.05
C PHE A 701 20.46 -0.90 12.16
N SER A 702 21.19 -1.08 11.04
CA SER A 702 22.60 -1.49 11.09
C SER A 702 23.56 -0.32 11.30
N LEU A 703 23.15 0.91 10.96
CA LEU A 703 23.94 2.12 11.17
C LEU A 703 23.63 2.81 12.50
N LYS A 704 22.38 2.75 12.98
CA LYS A 704 21.94 3.50 14.15
C LYS A 704 21.01 2.68 15.05
N LYS A 705 21.33 2.65 16.35
CA LYS A 705 20.43 2.12 17.39
C LYS A 705 19.46 3.20 17.85
N PHE A 706 18.17 2.83 17.95
CA PHE A 706 17.13 3.68 18.51
C PHE A 706 16.70 3.15 19.88
N ASN A 707 16.61 4.05 20.87
CA ASN A 707 16.22 3.66 22.22
C ASN A 707 14.70 3.69 22.38
N VAL A 708 14.05 4.72 21.83
CA VAL A 708 12.61 4.90 21.94
C VAL A 708 11.94 5.12 20.59
N ALA A 709 10.82 4.43 20.38
CA ALA A 709 9.89 4.74 19.29
C ALA A 709 8.65 5.46 19.83
N ILE A 710 8.27 6.58 19.19
CA ILE A 710 6.99 7.27 19.41
C ILE A 710 6.15 7.05 18.16
N ILE A 711 5.06 6.30 18.29
CA ILE A 711 4.22 5.86 17.19
C ILE A 711 2.88 6.58 17.30
N ASP A 712 2.64 7.56 16.44
CA ASP A 712 1.39 8.30 16.38
C ASP A 712 0.38 7.65 15.42
N GLU A 713 -0.91 7.90 15.67
CA GLU A 713 -2.03 7.26 14.96
C GLU A 713 -1.94 5.72 14.95
N ALA A 714 -1.45 5.13 16.03
CA ALA A 714 -1.14 3.69 16.15
C ALA A 714 -2.37 2.78 15.99
N SER A 715 -3.58 3.30 16.21
CA SER A 715 -4.83 2.55 16.00
C SER A 715 -5.15 2.25 14.54
N GLN A 716 -4.45 2.89 13.58
CA GLN A 716 -4.61 2.66 12.14
C GLN A 716 -3.60 1.65 11.57
N ILE A 717 -2.70 1.12 12.39
CA ILE A 717 -1.60 0.25 11.96
C ILE A 717 -1.98 -1.21 12.22
N LEU A 718 -1.99 -2.04 11.17
CA LEU A 718 -2.18 -3.49 11.32
C LEU A 718 -1.00 -4.08 12.08
N GLU A 719 -1.30 -5.01 12.98
CA GLU A 719 -0.28 -5.72 13.75
C GLU A 719 0.88 -6.29 12.90
N PRO A 720 0.64 -7.02 11.79
CA PRO A 720 1.72 -7.54 10.96
C PRO A 720 2.55 -6.46 10.24
N GLN A 721 2.14 -5.18 10.23
CA GLN A 721 2.94 -4.10 9.65
C GLN A 721 4.04 -3.59 10.61
N ILE A 722 3.89 -3.79 11.92
CA ILE A 722 4.77 -3.17 12.92
C ILE A 722 5.41 -4.16 13.90
N ILE A 723 4.84 -5.35 14.10
CA ILE A 723 5.24 -6.28 15.16
C ILE A 723 6.73 -6.67 15.16
N GLY A 724 7.33 -6.78 13.97
CA GLY A 724 8.76 -7.08 13.79
C GLY A 724 9.67 -5.85 13.76
N LEU A 725 9.11 -4.64 13.73
CA LEU A 725 9.86 -3.40 13.88
C LEU A 725 10.10 -3.07 15.36
N LEU A 726 9.13 -3.35 16.23
CA LEU A 726 9.21 -3.04 17.67
C LEU A 726 10.45 -3.61 18.39
N PRO A 727 10.96 -4.82 18.08
CA PRO A 727 12.18 -5.35 18.67
C PRO A 727 13.45 -4.52 18.41
N GLU A 728 13.43 -3.57 17.47
CA GLU A 728 14.55 -2.66 17.18
C GLU A 728 14.66 -1.50 18.16
N PHE A 729 13.72 -1.38 19.10
CA PHE A 729 13.69 -0.33 20.11
C PHE A 729 13.77 -0.93 21.50
N ASP A 730 14.47 -0.24 22.42
CA ASP A 730 14.47 -0.63 23.83
C ASP A 730 13.08 -0.40 24.46
N LYS A 731 12.35 0.63 23.99
CA LYS A 731 11.00 1.01 24.46
C LYS A 731 10.16 1.61 23.34
N PHE A 732 8.84 1.47 23.41
CA PHE A 732 7.93 2.17 22.49
C PHE A 732 6.71 2.81 23.18
N ILE A 733 6.27 3.95 22.67
CA ILE A 733 5.06 4.64 23.09
C ILE A 733 4.13 4.71 21.89
N MET A 734 2.92 4.18 22.04
CA MET A 734 1.90 4.26 21.00
C MET A 734 0.82 5.25 21.40
N ILE A 735 0.51 6.18 20.49
CA ILE A 735 -0.52 7.19 20.65
C ILE A 735 -1.59 6.90 19.60
N GLY A 736 -2.85 6.74 20.03
CA GLY A 736 -3.91 6.33 19.11
C GLY A 736 -5.29 6.49 19.71
N ASP A 737 -6.31 6.16 18.92
CA ASP A 737 -7.70 6.15 19.37
C ASP A 737 -8.45 4.98 18.72
N HIS A 738 -8.79 3.98 19.53
CA HIS A 738 -9.51 2.78 19.12
C HIS A 738 -11.00 3.05 18.80
N ASN A 739 -11.51 4.24 19.11
CA ASN A 739 -12.86 4.69 18.76
C ASN A 739 -12.89 5.54 17.47
N GLN A 740 -11.74 5.85 16.89
CA GLN A 740 -11.63 6.42 15.53
C GLN A 740 -11.35 5.32 14.50
N LEU A 741 -11.09 5.68 13.25
CA LEU A 741 -10.95 4.72 12.15
C LEU A 741 -9.98 3.58 12.46
N SER A 742 -10.41 2.36 12.13
CA SER A 742 -9.61 1.15 12.22
C SER A 742 -8.56 1.10 11.11
N THR A 743 -7.78 0.04 11.15
CA THR A 743 -7.04 -0.48 10.00
C THR A 743 -7.98 -0.69 8.81
N ILE A 744 -7.42 -0.58 7.59
CA ILE A 744 -8.13 -0.81 6.33
C ILE A 744 -7.74 -2.19 5.81
N VAL A 745 -8.73 -3.05 5.59
CA VAL A 745 -8.56 -4.42 5.08
C VAL A 745 -9.66 -4.74 4.07
N MET A 746 -9.42 -5.69 3.18
CA MET A 746 -10.42 -6.19 2.23
C MET A 746 -11.20 -7.40 2.76
N GLN A 747 -10.66 -8.11 3.76
CA GLN A 747 -11.31 -9.28 4.34
C GLN A 747 -12.53 -8.97 5.22
N GLU A 748 -13.53 -9.83 5.10
CA GLU A 748 -14.73 -9.85 5.93
C GLU A 748 -14.45 -10.28 7.37
N ILE A 749 -15.35 -9.88 8.28
CA ILE A 749 -15.25 -10.15 9.73
C ILE A 749 -15.10 -11.66 10.00
N VAL A 750 -15.89 -12.47 9.30
CA VAL A 750 -15.96 -13.92 9.52
C VAL A 750 -14.61 -14.58 9.22
N GLU A 751 -13.93 -14.06 8.20
CA GLU A 751 -12.69 -14.61 7.67
C GLU A 751 -11.46 -14.22 8.48
N SER A 752 -11.44 -13.01 9.03
CA SER A 752 -10.34 -12.47 9.82
C SER A 752 -10.43 -12.81 11.32
N LYS A 753 -11.61 -13.21 11.81
CA LYS A 753 -11.83 -13.59 13.21
C LYS A 753 -10.95 -14.76 13.64
N ILE A 754 -10.33 -14.62 14.82
CA ILE A 754 -9.50 -15.66 15.43
C ILE A 754 -10.40 -16.66 16.14
N THR A 755 -10.31 -17.93 15.75
CA THR A 755 -11.12 -19.02 16.35
C THR A 755 -10.33 -19.78 17.40
N GLU A 756 -9.01 -19.64 17.40
CA GLU A 756 -8.10 -20.31 18.32
C GLU A 756 -8.25 -19.75 19.74
N THR A 757 -8.62 -20.61 20.69
CA THR A 757 -9.00 -20.20 22.06
C THR A 757 -7.83 -19.61 22.84
N HIS A 758 -6.63 -20.16 22.69
CA HIS A 758 -5.42 -19.65 23.34
C HIS A 758 -5.05 -18.24 22.88
N LEU A 759 -5.24 -17.91 21.59
CA LEU A 759 -5.02 -16.55 21.08
C LEU A 759 -6.11 -15.59 21.60
N ASN A 760 -7.36 -16.02 21.60
CA ASN A 760 -8.47 -15.25 22.17
C ASN A 760 -8.25 -14.94 23.66
N ASN A 761 -7.71 -15.88 24.44
CA ASN A 761 -7.37 -15.68 25.86
C ASN A 761 -6.27 -14.62 26.08
N LEU A 762 -5.44 -14.35 25.07
CA LEU A 762 -4.45 -13.26 25.05
C LEU A 762 -5.02 -11.94 24.51
N GLY A 763 -6.31 -11.91 24.16
CA GLY A 763 -6.96 -10.76 23.54
C GLY A 763 -6.64 -10.60 22.06
N ILE A 764 -6.10 -11.62 21.38
CA ILE A 764 -5.94 -11.65 19.92
C ILE A 764 -7.22 -12.25 19.33
N THR A 765 -8.19 -11.43 18.96
CA THR A 765 -9.55 -11.88 18.58
C THR A 765 -9.88 -11.74 17.10
N ASP A 766 -9.19 -10.84 16.39
CA ASP A 766 -9.41 -10.57 14.97
C ASP A 766 -8.08 -10.09 14.36
N CYS A 767 -7.69 -10.61 13.19
CA CYS A 767 -6.47 -10.18 12.50
C CYS A 767 -6.53 -8.73 11.99
N ARG A 768 -7.72 -8.12 11.96
CA ARG A 768 -7.90 -6.72 11.56
C ARG A 768 -7.59 -5.76 12.70
N ASP A 769 -7.56 -6.22 13.95
CA ASP A 769 -7.27 -5.35 15.08
C ASP A 769 -5.86 -4.73 14.94
N SER A 770 -5.75 -3.44 15.28
CA SER A 770 -4.42 -2.84 15.42
C SER A 770 -3.71 -3.42 16.64
N LEU A 771 -2.38 -3.43 16.60
CA LEU A 771 -1.58 -3.82 17.76
C LEU A 771 -1.91 -2.94 18.99
N PHE A 772 -2.15 -1.64 18.76
CA PHE A 772 -2.56 -0.69 19.80
C PHE A 772 -3.85 -1.11 20.49
N GLU A 773 -4.91 -1.36 19.71
CA GLU A 773 -6.22 -1.76 20.24
C GLU A 773 -6.14 -3.09 21.00
N ARG A 774 -5.40 -4.05 20.45
CA ARG A 774 -5.17 -5.34 21.10
C ARG A 774 -4.45 -5.19 22.45
N LEU A 775 -3.32 -4.48 22.48
CA LEU A 775 -2.54 -4.29 23.71
C LEU A 775 -3.32 -3.48 24.74
N LEU A 776 -4.09 -2.47 24.31
CA LEU A 776 -4.96 -1.69 25.20
C LEU A 776 -6.00 -2.60 25.86
N ARG A 777 -6.72 -3.40 25.07
CA ARG A 777 -7.69 -4.39 25.58
C ARG A 777 -7.02 -5.35 26.56
N ARG A 778 -5.81 -5.81 26.27
CA ARG A 778 -5.04 -6.69 27.17
C ARG A 778 -4.66 -5.98 28.48
N CYS A 779 -4.18 -4.75 28.43
CA CYS A 779 -3.83 -3.97 29.61
C CYS A 779 -5.04 -3.74 30.53
N ILE A 780 -6.20 -3.40 29.94
CA ILE A 780 -7.46 -3.22 30.68
C ILE A 780 -7.87 -4.54 31.35
N ASN A 781 -7.90 -5.64 30.59
CA ASN A 781 -8.35 -6.94 31.11
C ASN A 781 -7.43 -7.50 32.20
N MET A 782 -6.13 -7.22 32.14
CA MET A 782 -5.14 -7.72 33.10
C MET A 782 -4.82 -6.71 34.21
N ASN A 783 -5.53 -5.58 34.27
CA ASN A 783 -5.28 -4.48 35.21
C ASN A 783 -3.84 -3.93 35.19
N TRP A 784 -3.20 -3.86 34.01
CA TRP A 784 -1.90 -3.21 33.83
C TRP A 784 -2.06 -1.69 33.71
N SER A 785 -2.61 -1.06 34.75
CA SER A 785 -2.96 0.36 34.77
C SER A 785 -1.78 1.32 34.61
N ASN A 786 -0.55 0.85 34.89
CA ASN A 786 0.67 1.64 34.72
C ASN A 786 1.18 1.70 33.27
N SER A 787 0.50 1.03 32.32
CA SER A 787 0.95 0.88 30.94
C SER A 787 0.08 1.61 29.92
N TYR A 788 -1.00 2.26 30.35
CA TYR A 788 -1.87 3.03 29.48
C TYR A 788 -2.54 4.20 30.20
N THR A 789 -3.01 5.18 29.43
CA THR A 789 -3.85 6.27 29.95
C THR A 789 -4.77 6.81 28.86
N GLN A 790 -5.87 7.44 29.26
CA GLN A 790 -6.77 8.15 28.34
C GLN A 790 -6.68 9.67 28.54
N LEU A 791 -6.59 10.40 27.43
CA LEU A 791 -6.64 11.85 27.41
C LEU A 791 -8.10 12.33 27.53
N THR A 792 -8.36 13.31 28.41
CA THR A 792 -9.72 13.75 28.76
C THR A 792 -9.99 15.21 28.41
N LYS A 793 -8.97 16.07 28.30
CA LYS A 793 -9.14 17.49 27.94
C LYS A 793 -9.00 17.70 26.44
N GLN A 794 -10.05 18.21 25.79
CA GLN A 794 -10.09 18.49 24.36
C GLN A 794 -10.17 19.99 24.07
N GLY A 795 -9.31 20.49 23.18
CA GLY A 795 -9.25 21.91 22.79
C GLY A 795 -9.83 22.22 21.41
N ARG A 796 -10.57 21.28 20.80
CA ARG A 796 -11.05 21.40 19.41
C ARG A 796 -12.50 21.84 19.30
N MET A 797 -13.40 21.08 19.90
CA MET A 797 -14.85 21.17 19.66
C MET A 797 -15.50 22.06 20.71
N HIS A 798 -16.46 22.88 20.31
CA HIS A 798 -17.41 23.46 21.26
C HIS A 798 -18.21 22.36 21.99
N ASN A 799 -18.63 22.60 23.24
CA ASN A 799 -19.36 21.62 24.06
C ASN A 799 -20.60 21.05 23.38
N ASP A 800 -21.40 21.90 22.72
CA ASP A 800 -22.60 21.46 21.97
C ASP A 800 -22.30 20.43 20.87
N ILE A 801 -21.12 20.49 20.25
CA ILE A 801 -20.66 19.56 19.23
C ILE A 801 -20.07 18.31 19.89
N ALA A 802 -19.26 18.49 20.94
CA ALA A 802 -18.61 17.41 21.67
C ALA A 802 -19.60 16.52 22.45
N ALA A 803 -20.78 17.04 22.80
CA ALA A 803 -21.75 16.38 23.66
C ALA A 803 -22.15 14.97 23.17
N PHE A 804 -22.42 14.80 21.87
CA PHE A 804 -22.81 13.49 21.36
C PHE A 804 -21.65 12.47 21.40
N PRO A 805 -20.46 12.74 20.83
CA PRO A 805 -19.30 11.85 20.95
C PRO A 805 -18.93 11.54 22.41
N ALA A 806 -18.90 12.55 23.27
CA ALA A 806 -18.49 12.39 24.67
C ALA A 806 -19.38 11.44 25.45
N ASN A 807 -20.69 11.43 25.18
CA ASN A 807 -21.65 10.58 25.89
C ASN A 807 -21.85 9.19 25.26
N ASN A 808 -21.61 9.06 23.95
CA ASN A 808 -21.92 7.82 23.21
C ASN A 808 -20.70 6.99 22.86
N PHE A 809 -19.51 7.59 22.72
CA PHE A 809 -18.33 6.92 22.18
C PHE A 809 -17.15 6.83 23.15
N TYR A 810 -17.12 7.63 24.23
CA TYR A 810 -16.02 7.64 25.19
C TYR A 810 -16.53 7.35 26.61
N THR A 811 -15.83 6.48 27.33
CA THR A 811 -16.20 6.06 28.70
C THR A 811 -15.88 7.13 29.74
N GLU A 812 -14.73 7.79 29.61
CA GLU A 812 -14.39 8.98 30.39
C GLU A 812 -14.88 10.24 29.69
N THR A 813 -15.42 11.19 30.47
CA THR A 813 -15.99 12.43 29.94
C THR A 813 -14.93 13.29 29.27
N LEU A 814 -15.19 13.70 28.02
CA LEU A 814 -14.38 14.69 27.31
C LEU A 814 -14.69 16.09 27.85
N LEU A 815 -13.68 16.75 28.41
CA LEU A 815 -13.79 18.06 29.04
C LEU A 815 -13.20 19.15 28.14
N PRO A 816 -13.78 20.37 28.10
CA PRO A 816 -13.20 21.48 27.37
C PRO A 816 -11.86 21.90 27.98
N ALA A 817 -10.86 22.15 27.13
CA ALA A 817 -9.55 22.66 27.54
C ALA A 817 -9.46 24.21 27.47
N LEU A 818 -10.36 24.84 26.72
CA LEU A 818 -10.32 26.27 26.38
C LEU A 818 -11.65 26.96 26.69
N THR A 819 -11.59 28.22 27.09
CA THR A 819 -12.75 29.01 27.51
C THR A 819 -13.78 29.27 26.40
N TRP A 820 -13.34 29.37 25.14
CA TRP A 820 -14.24 29.62 24.02
C TRP A 820 -15.22 28.45 23.76
N GLN A 821 -14.92 27.25 24.25
CA GLN A 821 -15.72 26.03 24.02
C GLN A 821 -17.04 26.01 24.79
N THR A 822 -17.30 27.01 25.64
CA THR A 822 -18.56 27.25 26.35
C THR A 822 -19.26 28.54 25.91
N ALA A 823 -18.73 29.24 24.90
CA ALA A 823 -19.27 30.52 24.46
C ALA A 823 -20.66 30.35 23.82
N LYS A 824 -21.60 31.24 24.14
CA LYS A 824 -22.92 31.27 23.47
C LYS A 824 -22.75 31.56 21.97
N TRP A 825 -23.63 31.00 21.15
CA TRP A 825 -23.65 31.24 19.70
C TRP A 825 -24.87 32.06 19.32
N GLU A 826 -24.62 33.26 18.80
CA GLU A 826 -25.65 34.13 18.24
C GLU A 826 -25.00 35.08 17.24
N MET A 827 -25.60 35.22 16.07
CA MET A 827 -25.18 36.11 15.00
C MET A 827 -26.42 36.86 14.47
N SER A 828 -26.23 38.06 13.93
CA SER A 828 -27.29 38.82 13.28
C SER A 828 -27.62 38.23 11.90
N TYR A 829 -28.89 38.23 11.51
CA TYR A 829 -29.32 37.85 10.16
C TYR A 829 -30.51 38.73 9.74
N ASN A 830 -30.56 39.15 8.48
CA ASN A 830 -31.53 40.14 8.00
C ASN A 830 -32.58 39.58 7.01
N ASN A 831 -32.49 38.30 6.65
CA ASN A 831 -33.32 37.68 5.61
C ASN A 831 -34.31 36.65 6.19
N ASP A 832 -35.43 36.45 5.50
CA ASP A 832 -36.39 35.36 5.74
C ASP A 832 -35.90 33.98 5.23
N ASN A 833 -34.63 33.85 4.82
CA ASN A 833 -34.06 32.56 4.42
C ASN A 833 -33.91 31.67 5.67
N SER A 834 -34.49 30.48 5.63
CA SER A 834 -34.47 29.52 6.73
C SER A 834 -33.04 29.10 7.12
N PHE A 835 -32.15 28.85 6.14
CA PHE A 835 -30.75 28.54 6.39
C PHE A 835 -29.97 29.70 7.03
N ASP A 836 -30.23 30.96 6.65
CA ASP A 836 -29.59 32.12 7.28
C ASP A 836 -29.90 32.14 8.78
N LYS A 837 -31.16 31.88 9.17
CA LYS A 837 -31.57 31.76 10.58
C LYS A 837 -30.81 30.64 11.28
N TYR A 838 -30.76 29.44 10.72
CA TYR A 838 -30.08 28.30 11.37
C TYR A 838 -28.59 28.54 11.55
N VAL A 839 -27.90 29.04 10.52
CA VAL A 839 -26.48 29.42 10.61
C VAL A 839 -26.25 30.44 11.72
N ALA A 840 -27.16 31.40 11.87
CA ALA A 840 -27.05 32.47 12.85
C ALA A 840 -27.36 32.04 14.30
N THR A 841 -28.31 31.13 14.50
CA THR A 841 -28.86 30.83 15.84
C THR A 841 -28.38 29.51 16.45
N GLY A 842 -27.61 28.69 15.75
CA GLY A 842 -27.13 27.44 16.34
C GLY A 842 -25.80 26.92 15.81
N ARG A 843 -25.22 26.02 16.60
CA ARG A 843 -23.92 25.40 16.32
C ARG A 843 -24.04 24.10 15.55
N ASN A 844 -25.11 23.35 15.76
CA ASN A 844 -25.25 22.06 15.12
C ASN A 844 -26.69 21.74 14.75
N PHE A 845 -26.89 21.25 13.52
CA PHE A 845 -28.20 20.91 12.99
C PHE A 845 -28.13 19.66 12.12
N PHE A 846 -29.26 18.97 12.03
CA PHE A 846 -29.49 17.93 11.05
C PHE A 846 -30.51 18.42 10.02
N ILE A 847 -30.15 18.38 8.74
CA ILE A 847 -30.99 18.75 7.61
C ILE A 847 -31.47 17.46 6.94
N SER A 848 -32.75 17.17 7.08
CA SER A 848 -33.39 15.97 6.54
C SER A 848 -33.83 16.18 5.11
N THR A 849 -33.42 15.27 4.23
CA THR A 849 -33.84 15.25 2.83
C THR A 849 -35.00 14.28 2.58
N ASP A 850 -35.77 13.93 3.61
CA ASP A 850 -36.85 12.93 3.54
C ASP A 850 -38.03 13.34 2.64
N ASN A 851 -38.33 14.64 2.56
CA ASN A 851 -39.46 15.19 1.81
C ASN A 851 -39.12 15.49 0.33
N ILE A 852 -37.89 15.20 -0.09
CA ILE A 852 -37.48 15.40 -1.47
C ILE A 852 -37.67 14.08 -2.20
N ASP A 853 -38.65 14.03 -3.11
CA ASP A 853 -38.92 12.84 -3.93
C ASP A 853 -37.66 12.38 -4.66
N LEU A 854 -37.03 11.30 -4.17
CA LEU A 854 -35.88 10.67 -4.82
C LEU A 854 -36.27 9.94 -6.13
N TYR A 855 -37.56 9.82 -6.43
CA TYR A 855 -38.11 8.99 -7.52
C TYR A 855 -38.83 9.75 -8.64
N THR A 856 -39.01 11.08 -8.57
CA THR A 856 -39.70 11.83 -9.62
C THR A 856 -38.74 12.61 -10.52
N GLN A 857 -37.91 11.92 -11.30
CA GLN A 857 -37.61 12.33 -12.70
C GLN A 857 -37.26 11.14 -13.59
N PRO A 858 -38.25 10.45 -14.18
CA PRO A 858 -38.14 9.99 -15.55
C PRO A 858 -38.68 11.11 -16.47
N HIS A 859 -37.94 11.43 -17.53
CA HIS A 859 -38.35 12.30 -18.65
C HIS A 859 -38.30 13.82 -18.42
N LYS A 860 -37.10 14.39 -18.51
CA LYS A 860 -36.95 15.64 -19.28
C LYS A 860 -36.33 15.30 -20.64
N THR A 861 -36.92 15.89 -21.67
CA THR A 861 -36.60 15.72 -23.09
C THR A 861 -35.10 15.71 -23.37
N PRO A 862 -34.62 14.84 -24.29
CA PRO A 862 -33.20 14.75 -24.59
C PRO A 862 -32.75 16.02 -25.32
N THR A 863 -31.95 16.84 -24.65
CA THR A 863 -30.98 17.70 -25.35
C THR A 863 -29.90 16.79 -25.98
N PRO A 864 -29.46 17.00 -27.23
CA PRO A 864 -28.70 15.99 -27.99
C PRO A 864 -27.24 15.76 -27.57
N SER A 865 -26.79 16.22 -26.39
CA SER A 865 -25.36 16.22 -26.04
C SER A 865 -24.94 15.35 -24.85
N HIS A 866 -25.86 14.73 -24.11
CA HIS A 866 -25.48 13.83 -23.00
C HIS A 866 -26.28 12.54 -23.07
N LYS A 867 -25.62 11.46 -23.54
CA LYS A 867 -26.17 10.10 -23.45
C LYS A 867 -26.40 9.77 -21.97
N THR A 868 -27.61 9.31 -21.69
CA THR A 868 -28.18 8.87 -20.42
C THR A 868 -27.23 8.01 -19.58
N ALA A 869 -26.70 8.57 -18.49
CA ALA A 869 -26.09 7.82 -17.40
C ALA A 869 -27.19 7.33 -16.45
N ILE A 870 -27.14 6.05 -16.06
CA ILE A 870 -27.97 5.53 -14.97
C ILE A 870 -27.53 6.24 -13.67
N PRO A 871 -28.44 6.76 -12.81
CA PRO A 871 -28.03 7.43 -11.58
C PRO A 871 -27.23 6.47 -10.69
N SER A 872 -25.97 6.80 -10.42
CA SER A 872 -25.14 6.04 -9.48
C SER A 872 -25.70 6.21 -8.06
N ASN A 873 -25.94 5.11 -7.34
CA ASN A 873 -26.34 5.16 -5.92
C ASN A 873 -25.31 5.85 -5.01
N LYS A 874 -24.10 6.13 -5.54
CA LYS A 874 -22.99 6.83 -4.85
C LYS A 874 -23.03 8.36 -5.04
N ILE A 875 -24.13 8.90 -5.57
CA ILE A 875 -24.39 10.32 -5.78
C ILE A 875 -25.78 10.66 -5.23
N ASN A 876 -25.92 11.82 -4.60
CA ASN A 876 -27.19 12.42 -4.24
C ASN A 876 -27.19 13.90 -4.63
N GLU A 877 -27.89 14.23 -5.73
CA GLU A 877 -27.92 15.59 -6.28
C GLU A 877 -28.55 16.60 -5.34
N LYS A 878 -29.55 16.17 -4.56
CA LYS A 878 -30.34 17.00 -3.65
C LYS A 878 -29.55 17.36 -2.41
N GLU A 879 -28.86 16.40 -1.82
CA GLU A 879 -27.89 16.70 -0.77
C GLU A 879 -26.81 17.65 -1.27
N ALA A 880 -26.32 17.47 -2.50
CA ALA A 880 -25.32 18.37 -3.08
C ALA A 880 -25.88 19.80 -3.28
N ASP A 881 -27.15 19.96 -3.69
CA ASP A 881 -27.80 21.27 -3.77
C ASP A 881 -27.91 21.93 -2.39
N VAL A 882 -28.37 21.19 -1.37
CA VAL A 882 -28.47 21.67 0.02
C VAL A 882 -27.10 22.12 0.54
N VAL A 883 -26.02 21.40 0.22
CA VAL A 883 -24.66 21.80 0.58
C VAL A 883 -24.33 23.19 -0.01
N ILE A 884 -24.63 23.44 -1.29
CA ILE A 884 -24.36 24.73 -1.93
C ILE A 884 -25.21 25.86 -1.34
N ASP A 885 -26.50 25.62 -1.13
CA ASP A 885 -27.41 26.61 -0.53
C ASP A 885 -27.00 26.99 0.91
N LEU A 886 -26.57 25.98 1.68
CA LEU A 886 -26.02 26.19 3.01
C LEU A 886 -24.71 26.99 2.97
N LEU A 887 -23.82 26.72 2.01
CA LEU A 887 -22.59 27.51 1.84
C LEU A 887 -22.90 28.96 1.54
N HIS A 888 -23.82 29.26 0.61
CA HIS A 888 -24.27 30.63 0.37
C HIS A 888 -24.77 31.31 1.63
N SER A 889 -25.54 30.60 2.45
CA SER A 889 -26.07 31.11 3.72
C SER A 889 -24.95 31.38 4.73
N ILE A 890 -23.98 30.47 4.84
CA ILE A 890 -22.77 30.64 5.66
C ILE A 890 -22.01 31.91 5.24
N TYR A 891 -21.70 32.06 3.95
CA TYR A 891 -20.99 33.25 3.45
C TYR A 891 -21.78 34.54 3.72
N ARG A 892 -23.10 34.56 3.47
CA ARG A 892 -23.94 35.73 3.75
C ARG A 892 -23.92 36.12 5.22
N VAL A 893 -24.24 35.18 6.11
CA VAL A 893 -24.35 35.43 7.56
C VAL A 893 -22.98 35.79 8.14
N TYR A 894 -21.90 35.11 7.76
CA TYR A 894 -20.55 35.44 8.25
C TYR A 894 -20.11 36.83 7.80
N ASN A 895 -20.35 37.20 6.53
CA ASN A 895 -20.03 38.53 6.01
C ASN A 895 -20.84 39.63 6.74
N GLN A 896 -22.14 39.42 6.97
CA GLN A 896 -22.99 40.36 7.72
C GLN A 896 -22.49 40.60 9.15
N ASN A 897 -21.83 39.62 9.75
CA ASN A 897 -21.31 39.68 11.11
C ASN A 897 -19.81 39.96 11.19
N ASN A 898 -19.18 40.39 10.10
CA ASN A 898 -17.75 40.66 10.00
C ASN A 898 -16.86 39.48 10.44
N LYS A 899 -17.34 38.23 10.28
CA LYS A 899 -16.53 37.04 10.50
C LYS A 899 -15.82 36.67 9.20
N GLN A 900 -14.50 36.68 9.23
CA GLN A 900 -13.70 36.27 8.08
C GLN A 900 -13.78 34.77 7.85
N ILE A 901 -14.09 34.38 6.61
CA ILE A 901 -13.92 33.02 6.11
C ILE A 901 -12.57 32.96 5.40
N ASN A 902 -11.70 32.06 5.85
CA ASN A 902 -10.41 31.77 5.23
C ASN A 902 -10.38 30.32 4.68
N HIS A 903 -9.30 29.95 4.00
CA HIS A 903 -9.10 28.62 3.41
C HIS A 903 -9.21 27.45 4.40
N ASN A 904 -9.06 27.68 5.71
CA ASN A 904 -9.20 26.67 6.76
C ASN A 904 -10.52 26.73 7.53
N SER A 905 -11.46 27.57 7.10
CA SER A 905 -12.71 27.78 7.82
C SER A 905 -13.74 26.68 7.56
N ILE A 906 -13.85 26.20 6.32
CA ILE A 906 -14.91 25.28 5.89
C ILE A 906 -14.31 23.95 5.40
N GLY A 907 -14.97 22.84 5.74
CA GLY A 907 -14.73 21.54 5.14
C GLY A 907 -16.02 20.77 4.89
N ILE A 908 -16.02 19.96 3.84
CA ILE A 908 -17.16 19.16 3.43
C ILE A 908 -16.74 17.69 3.41
N ILE A 909 -17.49 16.85 4.12
CA ILE A 909 -17.24 15.41 4.22
C ILE A 909 -18.36 14.67 3.51
N ALA A 910 -18.01 13.70 2.68
CA ALA A 910 -18.97 12.78 2.07
C ALA A 910 -18.36 11.37 1.93
N PRO A 911 -19.14 10.29 2.07
CA PRO A 911 -18.59 8.93 2.10
C PRO A 911 -18.18 8.41 0.72
N TYR A 912 -18.68 8.99 -0.37
CA TYR A 912 -18.43 8.53 -1.73
C TYR A 912 -17.62 9.55 -2.54
N ARG A 913 -16.60 9.07 -3.25
CA ARG A 913 -15.78 9.87 -4.19
C ARG A 913 -16.65 10.54 -5.27
N ASN A 914 -17.68 9.86 -5.76
CA ASN A 914 -18.61 10.42 -6.76
C ASN A 914 -19.44 11.58 -6.20
N GLN A 915 -19.84 11.52 -4.92
CA GLN A 915 -20.53 12.64 -4.26
C GLN A 915 -19.59 13.83 -4.04
N ILE A 916 -18.35 13.59 -3.59
CA ILE A 916 -17.31 14.63 -3.43
C ILE A 916 -17.10 15.36 -4.76
N ALA A 917 -16.99 14.58 -5.82
CA ALA A 917 -16.85 15.06 -7.17
C ALA A 917 -18.05 15.93 -7.57
N LEU A 918 -19.29 15.46 -7.42
CA LEU A 918 -20.48 16.26 -7.71
C LEU A 918 -20.52 17.58 -6.92
N ILE A 919 -20.28 17.53 -5.61
CA ILE A 919 -20.28 18.73 -4.76
C ILE A 919 -19.21 19.72 -5.25
N ARG A 920 -18.02 19.24 -5.61
CA ARG A 920 -16.94 20.08 -6.14
C ARG A 920 -17.35 20.75 -7.46
N ASP A 921 -17.96 20.03 -8.39
CA ASP A 921 -18.46 20.61 -9.65
C ASP A 921 -19.52 21.69 -9.41
N LYS A 922 -20.53 21.41 -8.56
CA LYS A 922 -21.54 22.41 -8.21
C LYS A 922 -20.94 23.62 -7.50
N LEU A 923 -19.95 23.41 -6.63
CA LEU A 923 -19.25 24.46 -5.91
C LEU A 923 -18.45 25.37 -6.86
N MET A 924 -17.77 24.81 -7.86
CA MET A 924 -17.06 25.61 -8.85
C MET A 924 -18.00 26.46 -9.72
N LYS A 925 -19.27 26.04 -9.87
CA LYS A 925 -20.31 26.77 -10.61
C LYS A 925 -21.08 27.80 -9.77
N SER A 926 -21.00 27.76 -8.44
CA SER A 926 -21.85 28.57 -7.55
C SER A 926 -21.41 30.02 -7.35
N SER A 927 -20.35 30.47 -8.03
CA SER A 927 -19.80 31.85 -7.92
C SER A 927 -19.38 32.24 -6.48
N LEU A 928 -19.17 31.27 -5.60
CA LEU A 928 -18.70 31.52 -4.23
C LEU A 928 -17.23 31.95 -4.21
N PRO A 929 -16.86 32.93 -3.36
CA PRO A 929 -15.45 33.30 -3.19
C PRO A 929 -14.62 32.10 -2.72
N ASP A 930 -13.40 31.97 -3.25
CA ASP A 930 -12.44 30.93 -2.83
C ASP A 930 -12.99 29.49 -2.87
N ALA A 931 -14.00 29.22 -3.71
CA ALA A 931 -14.63 27.90 -3.89
C ALA A 931 -13.61 26.77 -4.08
N GLN A 932 -12.55 27.02 -4.86
CA GLN A 932 -11.45 26.10 -5.12
C GLN A 932 -10.63 25.70 -3.87
N ASN A 933 -10.67 26.52 -2.81
CA ASN A 933 -9.88 26.32 -1.59
C ASN A 933 -10.66 25.57 -0.50
N ILE A 934 -11.96 25.31 -0.69
CA ILE A 934 -12.76 24.56 0.28
C ILE A 934 -12.36 23.08 0.22
N MET A 935 -11.96 22.52 1.36
CA MET A 935 -11.60 21.11 1.45
C MET A 935 -12.86 20.22 1.34
N ILE A 936 -12.89 19.33 0.35
CA ILE A 936 -13.97 18.34 0.14
C ILE A 936 -13.32 16.97 -0.02
N ASP A 937 -13.63 16.02 0.86
CA ASP A 937 -12.99 14.70 0.88
C ASP A 937 -13.78 13.66 1.72
N THR A 938 -13.30 12.41 1.72
CA THR A 938 -13.88 11.33 2.52
C THR A 938 -13.47 11.42 3.99
N VAL A 939 -14.19 10.71 4.86
CA VAL A 939 -13.93 10.65 6.30
C VAL A 939 -12.47 10.25 6.59
N GLU A 940 -11.96 9.27 5.85
CA GLU A 940 -10.61 8.73 6.01
C GLU A 940 -9.53 9.78 5.76
N ARG A 941 -9.70 10.66 4.77
CA ARG A 941 -8.75 11.74 4.47
C ARG A 941 -8.93 12.97 5.36
N PHE A 942 -10.11 13.15 5.94
CA PHE A 942 -10.37 14.17 6.95
C PHE A 942 -9.80 13.83 8.34
N GLN A 943 -9.38 12.58 8.58
CA GLN A 943 -8.69 12.24 9.82
C GLN A 943 -7.40 13.07 9.99
N GLY A 944 -7.09 13.44 11.24
CA GLY A 944 -6.07 14.45 11.56
C GLY A 944 -6.50 15.91 11.28
N SER A 945 -7.35 16.16 10.29
CA SER A 945 -7.86 17.50 9.95
C SER A 945 -8.89 18.04 10.95
N GLN A 946 -9.11 19.35 10.88
CA GLN A 946 -10.21 20.06 11.54
C GLN A 946 -10.56 21.34 10.76
N ARG A 947 -11.79 21.82 10.90
CA ARG A 947 -12.27 23.09 10.32
C ARG A 947 -13.19 23.81 11.31
N ASN A 948 -13.35 25.11 11.15
CA ASN A 948 -14.29 25.87 11.98
C ASN A 948 -15.72 25.40 11.73
N ILE A 949 -16.06 25.14 10.47
CA ILE A 949 -17.35 24.67 10.00
C ILE A 949 -17.15 23.36 9.23
N ILE A 950 -17.92 22.34 9.59
CA ILE A 950 -17.99 21.09 8.81
C ILE A 950 -19.41 20.88 8.32
N ILE A 951 -19.52 20.50 7.05
CA ILE A 951 -20.76 20.04 6.42
C ILE A 951 -20.57 18.56 6.06
N MET A 952 -21.45 17.68 6.52
CA MET A 952 -21.42 16.25 6.21
C MET A 952 -22.63 15.90 5.34
N SER A 953 -22.38 15.45 4.11
CA SER A 953 -23.39 14.84 3.23
C SER A 953 -23.31 13.33 3.35
N PHE A 954 -24.35 12.69 3.86
CA PHE A 954 -24.40 11.23 4.05
C PHE A 954 -24.56 10.46 2.73
N CYS A 955 -25.18 11.08 1.72
CA CYS A 955 -25.41 10.50 0.39
C CYS A 955 -26.05 9.11 0.44
N ILE A 956 -27.05 8.94 1.32
CA ILE A 956 -27.75 7.67 1.51
C ILE A 956 -29.06 7.73 0.72
N ASN A 957 -29.12 6.92 -0.33
CA ASN A 957 -30.27 6.83 -1.22
C ASN A 957 -31.13 5.58 -0.93
N GLN A 958 -30.53 4.53 -0.36
CA GLN A 958 -31.20 3.26 -0.06
C GLN A 958 -30.64 2.54 1.19
N PRO A 959 -31.44 1.67 1.86
CA PRO A 959 -31.03 0.99 3.09
C PRO A 959 -29.75 0.14 3.00
N SER A 960 -29.47 -0.49 1.84
CA SER A 960 -28.28 -1.34 1.68
C SER A 960 -26.96 -0.58 1.91
N GLN A 961 -26.93 0.72 1.64
CA GLN A 961 -25.74 1.57 1.80
C GLN A 961 -25.29 1.71 3.26
N LEU A 962 -26.20 1.50 4.22
CA LEU A 962 -25.87 1.57 5.65
C LEU A 962 -24.80 0.53 6.04
N LYS A 963 -24.77 -0.63 5.38
CA LYS A 963 -23.76 -1.68 5.65
C LYS A 963 -22.33 -1.17 5.41
N PHE A 964 -22.13 -0.34 4.38
CA PHE A 964 -20.82 0.17 3.98
C PHE A 964 -20.46 1.52 4.65
N LEU A 965 -21.48 2.29 5.01
CA LEU A 965 -21.31 3.57 5.70
C LEU A 965 -20.82 3.37 7.15
N CYS A 966 -21.34 2.35 7.83
CA CYS A 966 -20.99 2.07 9.22
C CYS A 966 -19.63 1.37 9.32
N ASN A 967 -18.75 1.83 10.21
CA ASN A 967 -17.58 1.07 10.63
C ASN A 967 -17.65 0.86 12.14
N MET A 968 -18.34 -0.21 12.55
CA MET A 968 -18.60 -0.49 13.96
C MET A 968 -17.37 -1.02 14.68
N SER A 969 -17.16 -0.59 15.92
CA SER A 969 -16.22 -1.20 16.85
C SER A 969 -16.58 -2.67 17.11
N ASN A 970 -15.61 -3.45 17.59
CA ASN A 970 -15.79 -4.88 17.90
C ASN A 970 -16.93 -5.16 18.89
N ASP A 971 -17.22 -4.22 19.80
CA ASP A 971 -18.33 -4.33 20.76
C ASP A 971 -19.66 -3.75 20.24
N GLY A 972 -19.69 -3.27 18.99
CA GLY A 972 -20.89 -2.74 18.33
C GLY A 972 -21.39 -1.42 18.91
N LYS A 973 -20.59 -0.70 19.70
CA LYS A 973 -21.03 0.53 20.37
C LYS A 973 -20.69 1.81 19.60
N VAL A 974 -19.55 1.84 18.94
CA VAL A 974 -19.01 3.04 18.28
C VAL A 974 -18.99 2.84 16.78
N ASP A 975 -19.62 3.76 16.03
CA ASP A 975 -19.35 3.90 14.60
C ASP A 975 -18.14 4.82 14.43
N ARG A 976 -16.99 4.24 14.09
CA ARG A 976 -15.68 4.91 13.98
C ARG A 976 -15.69 5.97 12.87
N LYS A 977 -16.38 5.71 11.74
CA LYS A 977 -16.51 6.67 10.63
C LYS A 977 -17.37 7.86 11.05
N LEU A 978 -18.50 7.60 11.70
CA LEU A 978 -19.35 8.67 12.22
C LEU A 978 -18.60 9.50 13.27
N ASN A 979 -17.91 8.85 14.21
CA ASN A 979 -17.14 9.53 15.26
C ASN A 979 -16.07 10.47 14.67
N VAL A 980 -15.29 10.00 13.69
CA VAL A 980 -14.33 10.89 13.01
C VAL A 980 -15.04 12.07 12.35
N SER A 981 -16.11 11.83 11.60
CA SER A 981 -16.85 12.85 10.85
C SER A 981 -17.36 13.98 11.75
N ILE A 982 -18.05 13.66 12.83
CA ILE A 982 -18.69 14.64 13.71
C ILE A 982 -17.71 15.33 14.67
N THR A 983 -16.46 14.87 14.74
CA THR A 983 -15.40 15.44 15.60
C THR A 983 -14.37 16.28 14.84
N ARG A 984 -14.66 16.60 13.56
CA ARG A 984 -13.83 17.50 12.73
C ARG A 984 -14.19 18.98 12.91
N ALA A 985 -15.41 19.29 13.36
CA ALA A 985 -15.90 20.65 13.52
C ALA A 985 -15.38 21.31 14.80
N ARG A 986 -14.99 22.59 14.73
CA ARG A 986 -14.67 23.39 15.92
C ARG A 986 -15.86 24.21 16.41
N GLU A 987 -16.47 24.99 15.53
CA GLU A 987 -17.48 26.00 15.88
C GLU A 987 -18.90 25.63 15.44
N GLN A 988 -19.06 25.10 14.22
CA GLN A 988 -20.35 24.67 13.67
C GLN A 988 -20.28 23.33 12.91
N MET A 989 -21.35 22.54 13.00
CA MET A 989 -21.52 21.23 12.34
C MET A 989 -22.89 21.13 11.68
N PHE A 990 -22.93 20.85 10.38
CA PHE A 990 -24.16 20.61 9.64
C PHE A 990 -24.17 19.18 9.09
N LEU A 991 -25.20 18.42 9.43
CA LEU A 991 -25.42 17.05 8.96
C LEU A 991 -26.54 17.07 7.92
N ILE A 992 -26.35 16.43 6.77
CA ILE A 992 -27.34 16.38 5.68
C ILE A 992 -27.53 14.93 5.27
N GLY A 993 -28.77 14.44 5.29
CA GLY A 993 -29.08 13.09 4.83
C GLY A 993 -30.54 12.69 4.98
N ASN A 994 -30.87 11.50 4.48
CA ASN A 994 -32.20 10.91 4.59
C ASN A 994 -32.40 10.26 5.97
N ALA A 995 -33.10 10.95 6.87
CA ALA A 995 -33.33 10.47 8.24
C ALA A 995 -34.18 9.18 8.27
N ASN A 996 -35.10 9.00 7.32
CA ASN A 996 -35.94 7.81 7.22
C ASN A 996 -35.13 6.53 6.96
N ILE A 997 -34.07 6.61 6.17
CA ILE A 997 -33.17 5.47 5.94
C ILE A 997 -32.18 5.37 7.11
N MET A 998 -31.57 6.48 7.53
CA MET A 998 -30.56 6.49 8.60
C MET A 998 -31.07 5.87 9.91
N LYS A 999 -32.33 6.10 10.30
CA LYS A 999 -32.90 5.55 11.54
C LYS A 999 -32.98 4.02 11.59
N LEU A 1000 -32.79 3.33 10.45
CA LEU A 1000 -32.74 1.87 10.39
C LEU A 1000 -31.50 1.30 11.12
N GLN A 1001 -30.43 2.09 11.27
CA GLN A 1001 -29.24 1.70 12.02
C GLN A 1001 -29.27 2.29 13.44
N PRO A 1002 -29.05 1.49 14.52
CA PRO A 1002 -29.23 1.96 15.90
C PRO A 1002 -28.37 3.16 16.30
N VAL A 1003 -27.11 3.25 15.84
CA VAL A 1003 -26.22 4.38 16.17
C VAL A 1003 -26.72 5.68 15.53
N TYR A 1004 -27.17 5.62 14.29
CA TYR A 1004 -27.73 6.79 13.59
C TYR A 1004 -29.10 7.17 14.15
N LYS A 1005 -29.91 6.21 14.58
CA LYS A 1005 -31.13 6.51 15.34
C LYS A 1005 -30.83 7.33 16.59
N LYS A 1006 -29.85 6.92 17.40
CA LYS A 1006 -29.42 7.71 18.58
C LYS A 1006 -28.94 9.10 18.20
N LEU A 1007 -28.23 9.24 17.08
CA LEU A 1007 -27.81 10.55 16.55
C LEU A 1007 -29.02 11.41 16.19
N LEU A 1008 -29.99 10.86 15.45
CA LEU A 1008 -31.22 11.58 15.08
C LEU A 1008 -32.04 11.96 16.32
N ASP A 1009 -32.16 11.07 17.30
CA ASP A 1009 -32.83 11.35 18.59
C ASP A 1009 -32.14 12.51 19.32
N PHE A 1010 -30.80 12.60 19.27
CA PHE A 1010 -30.03 13.73 19.81
C PHE A 1010 -30.29 15.05 19.06
N TYR A 1011 -30.54 14.98 17.75
CA TYR A 1011 -30.85 16.14 16.90
C TYR A 1011 -32.35 16.44 16.76
N LYS A 1012 -33.24 15.75 17.49
CA LYS A 1012 -34.70 15.88 17.32
C LYS A 1012 -35.23 17.31 17.41
N ASP A 1013 -34.73 18.10 18.37
CA ASP A 1013 -35.12 19.51 18.56
C ASP A 1013 -34.32 20.48 17.67
N LYS A 1014 -33.39 19.96 16.87
CA LYS A 1014 -32.46 20.69 15.97
C LYS A 1014 -32.52 20.13 14.54
N MET A 1015 -33.63 19.49 14.18
CA MET A 1015 -33.88 18.90 12.88
C MET A 1015 -34.59 19.90 11.97
N ILE A 1016 -34.14 19.99 10.72
CA ILE A 1016 -34.65 20.89 9.68
C ILE A 1016 -35.14 20.02 8.52
N GLU A 1017 -36.36 20.23 8.04
CA GLU A 1017 -36.83 19.61 6.80
C GLU A 1017 -36.40 20.48 5.61
N SER A 1018 -35.63 19.90 4.67
CA SER A 1018 -35.12 20.60 3.48
C SER A 1018 -36.15 20.73 2.37
#